data_AF-A0A0L6WJ32-F1
#
_entry.id   AF-A0A0L6WJ32-F1
#
_cell.length_a   1.000
_cell.length_b   1.000
_cell.length_c   1.000
_cell.angle_alpha   90.00
_cell.angle_beta   90.00
_cell.angle_gamma   90.00
#
_symmetry.space_group_name_H-M   'P 1'
#
loop_
_entity.id
_entity.type
_entity.pdbx_description
1 polymer ?
#
loop_
_entity_poly.entity_id
_entity_poly.type
_entity_poly.pdbx_seq_one_letter_code
_entity_poly.pdbx_strand_id
1 'polypeptide(L)'
;MAFFARPQSSAIKIVDPSTQDEKAQAVTPKKDIRAKQQCRNIVIHGYQDTCPFAHPSPEPSASTSPSQPTTSAIPSQAVNAPVFVPRSIVGVATPPLPSASTPSIMQVHWFGIREISTNMDCRSSGTPETEYPVYEGQEQYNPYVYAGGFYDDNQYPAYTDYDHHALDASYYHSAPVYLRQPLDYHLYTPAPPANFVPSTFDSHFVLPSHALRQLLQKRSETTRQIAPIGSNLPEELQGYHTLVPLEPTAGDRRKFGNWYSTVYRAINLTDGLPYVLRRIENYRLMHQSAFSAIEIWSNLRHPNIISVKEAFTTRSFNDNSLVFVYAYHADAQTLFDVHLKPKPPSMQTHPYQHGRSSHLQAHLPTIIPERTIWSYIVQIASAIKKVHEHGQAVRNVDVTKILLTGQNRVRINCCGIIDVLMHDTIQDIVLLQQEDLNMFGRLIFSLCCNNITATSGQNYQKSLDFIGRNYSAELKDTAMWFTSRVAPIRTINMFLEKISARVVSEMEDALDGNDRLESELQGELENARLVRLLCKFGFINERPEFAREPRWSETGDRYIIKLFRDYVFHQVDERGNPVVNLSHVLTCLNKLDAGTDEKIMLIARDEQSCLIVSYKEIKHCIESAFGELARAATKQ
;
A
#
# COMPACT_ATOMS: atom_id res chain seq x y z
N MET A 1 17.95 -48.83 12.42
CA MET A 1 17.78 -48.66 10.95
C MET A 1 16.74 -47.55 10.79
N ALA A 2 17.09 -46.25 10.76
CA ALA A 2 17.91 -45.53 9.78
C ALA A 2 17.22 -45.42 8.40
N PHE A 3 16.70 -44.24 8.07
CA PHE A 3 16.71 -43.62 6.72
C PHE A 3 16.12 -42.20 6.77
N PHE A 4 17.00 -41.20 6.96
CA PHE A 4 16.76 -39.81 6.58
C PHE A 4 17.99 -39.35 5.80
N ALA A 5 17.83 -39.01 4.52
CA ALA A 5 18.92 -38.54 3.66
C ALA A 5 18.86 -37.01 3.52
N ARG A 6 19.98 -36.33 3.80
CA ARG A 6 20.22 -34.94 3.39
C ARG A 6 21.15 -34.92 2.18
N PRO A 7 20.99 -33.99 1.22
CA PRO A 7 21.94 -33.83 0.14
C PRO A 7 23.29 -33.30 0.66
N GLN A 8 24.40 -33.79 0.10
CA GLN A 8 25.75 -33.33 0.43
C GLN A 8 26.17 -32.16 -0.47
N SER A 9 26.68 -31.08 0.12
CA SER A 9 27.39 -30.00 -0.57
C SER A 9 28.90 -30.23 -0.53
N SER A 10 29.57 -30.26 -1.69
CA SER A 10 31.03 -30.42 -1.78
C SER A 10 31.75 -29.08 -1.53
N ALA A 11 32.68 -29.07 -0.58
CA ALA A 11 33.54 -27.90 -0.31
C ALA A 11 34.83 -27.97 -1.14
N ILE A 12 35.16 -26.88 -1.83
CA ILE A 12 36.42 -26.72 -2.59
C ILE A 12 37.49 -26.14 -1.66
N LYS A 13 38.66 -26.79 -1.60
CA LYS A 13 39.86 -26.23 -0.93
C LYS A 13 40.62 -25.33 -1.90
N ILE A 14 40.88 -24.10 -1.49
CA ILE A 14 41.86 -23.21 -2.13
C ILE A 14 43.24 -23.51 -1.53
N VAL A 15 44.25 -23.70 -2.38
CA VAL A 15 45.65 -23.89 -2.01
C VAL A 15 46.45 -22.74 -2.62
N ASP A 16 47.38 -22.20 -1.84
CA ASP A 16 48.18 -21.01 -2.16
C ASP A 16 49.37 -21.35 -3.09
N PRO A 17 49.52 -20.73 -4.28
CA PRO A 17 50.62 -20.99 -5.19
C PRO A 17 51.76 -19.95 -5.04
N SER A 18 52.81 -20.30 -4.30
CA SER A 18 54.10 -19.62 -4.36
C SER A 18 55.27 -20.64 -4.36
N THR A 19 56.42 -20.24 -4.94
CA THR A 19 57.58 -21.08 -5.36
C THR A 19 57.30 -21.94 -6.62
N GLN A 20 58.11 -21.97 -7.70
CA GLN A 20 59.35 -21.29 -8.16
C GLN A 20 59.15 -21.04 -9.70
N ASP A 21 59.81 -20.11 -10.41
CA ASP A 21 61.25 -19.86 -10.57
C ASP A 21 61.57 -18.38 -10.87
N GLU A 22 62.71 -17.88 -10.37
CA GLU A 22 63.30 -16.61 -10.80
C GLU A 22 64.31 -16.80 -11.94
N LYS A 23 64.21 -15.99 -13.00
CA LYS A 23 65.35 -15.64 -13.89
C LYS A 23 65.37 -14.15 -14.17
N ALA A 24 66.58 -13.61 -14.33
CA ALA A 24 66.92 -12.25 -13.93
C ALA A 24 66.79 -11.17 -15.03
N GLN A 25 66.51 -9.95 -14.56
CA GLN A 25 66.95 -8.62 -15.05
C GLN A 25 66.67 -8.19 -16.50
N ALA A 26 65.91 -7.10 -16.65
CA ALA A 26 66.45 -5.79 -17.08
C ALA A 26 65.41 -4.66 -16.90
N VAL A 27 65.82 -3.51 -16.35
CA VAL A 27 64.96 -2.31 -16.21
C VAL A 27 65.24 -1.33 -17.36
N THR A 28 64.20 -0.87 -18.04
CA THR A 28 64.24 0.29 -18.96
C THR A 28 63.00 1.18 -18.75
N PRO A 29 63.06 2.49 -19.08
CA PRO A 29 62.19 3.48 -18.45
C PRO A 29 60.80 3.68 -19.10
N LYS A 30 59.92 4.34 -18.33
CA LYS A 30 58.51 4.67 -18.58
C LYS A 30 58.16 5.06 -20.03
N LYS A 31 56.98 4.61 -20.48
CA LYS A 31 56.17 5.26 -21.54
C LYS A 31 54.69 5.22 -21.14
N ASP A 32 53.99 6.34 -21.28
CA ASP A 32 52.63 6.54 -20.75
C ASP A 32 51.56 5.72 -21.47
N ILE A 33 50.97 4.75 -20.77
CA ILE A 33 49.79 4.00 -21.21
C ILE A 33 48.53 4.73 -20.71
N ARG A 34 48.23 5.92 -21.27
CA ARG A 34 46.94 6.61 -21.08
C ARG A 34 46.25 7.09 -22.37
N ALA A 35 46.94 7.07 -23.51
CA ALA A 35 46.46 7.70 -24.76
C ALA A 35 45.64 6.78 -25.71
N LYS A 36 45.09 5.63 -25.27
CA LYS A 36 44.45 4.64 -26.16
C LYS A 36 43.13 3.99 -25.65
N GLN A 37 42.36 4.70 -24.82
CA GLN A 37 40.96 4.32 -24.55
C GLN A 37 40.03 5.44 -25.03
N GLN A 38 39.01 5.07 -25.82
CA GLN A 38 37.95 5.96 -26.29
C GLN A 38 36.87 6.09 -25.22
N CYS A 39 36.31 7.29 -25.05
CA CYS A 39 35.23 7.53 -24.08
C CYS A 39 33.94 6.84 -24.53
N ARG A 40 33.27 6.12 -23.61
CA ARG A 40 32.00 5.39 -23.88
C ARG A 40 30.73 6.18 -23.58
N ASN A 41 30.82 7.36 -22.98
CA ASN A 41 29.67 8.25 -22.75
C ASN A 41 29.65 9.37 -23.80
N ILE A 42 28.82 9.22 -24.82
CA ILE A 42 28.55 10.27 -25.83
C ILE A 42 27.03 10.50 -25.93
N VAL A 43 26.41 10.95 -24.84
CA VAL A 43 25.18 11.76 -24.85
C VAL A 43 25.18 12.67 -23.62
N ILE A 44 25.46 13.95 -23.81
CA ILE A 44 24.93 15.14 -23.10
C ILE A 44 25.58 16.35 -23.80
N HIS A 45 24.78 17.34 -24.18
CA HIS A 45 25.28 18.54 -24.86
C HIS A 45 25.94 19.50 -23.85
N GLY A 46 27.20 19.85 -24.08
CA GLY A 46 27.92 20.89 -23.31
C GLY A 46 29.43 20.75 -23.43
N TYR A 47 30.07 21.73 -24.09
CA TYR A 47 31.54 21.82 -24.16
C TYR A 47 32.15 22.05 -22.77
N GLN A 48 33.16 21.26 -22.37
CA GLN A 48 34.17 21.65 -21.38
C GLN A 48 35.43 20.76 -21.46
N ASP A 49 36.61 21.39 -21.55
CA ASP A 49 37.90 20.78 -21.89
C ASP A 49 38.59 20.01 -20.75
N THR A 50 37.90 19.05 -20.12
CA THR A 50 38.48 18.26 -18.99
C THR A 50 38.25 16.75 -19.07
N CYS A 51 38.07 16.18 -20.27
CA CYS A 51 38.06 14.73 -20.46
C CYS A 51 39.49 14.20 -20.79
N PRO A 52 40.08 13.30 -19.99
CA PRO A 52 41.42 12.75 -20.23
C PRO A 52 41.45 11.60 -21.27
N PHE A 53 40.36 11.34 -21.99
CA PHE A 53 40.21 10.25 -22.96
C PHE A 53 40.01 10.77 -24.39
N ALA A 54 40.36 9.97 -25.40
CA ALA A 54 40.34 10.41 -26.79
C ALA A 54 38.92 10.42 -27.40
N HIS A 55 38.56 11.52 -28.06
CA HIS A 55 37.31 11.70 -28.81
C HIS A 55 37.62 11.85 -30.32
N PRO A 56 36.86 11.20 -31.23
CA PRO A 56 37.00 11.40 -32.67
C PRO A 56 36.36 12.73 -33.12
N SER A 57 37.02 13.44 -34.05
CA SER A 57 36.54 14.73 -34.59
C SER A 57 35.47 14.52 -35.68
N PRO A 58 34.45 15.39 -35.80
CA PRO A 58 33.36 15.21 -36.76
C PRO A 58 33.59 15.97 -38.08
N GLU A 59 33.80 15.24 -39.19
CA GLU A 59 33.73 15.79 -40.56
C GLU A 59 33.10 14.77 -41.56
N PRO A 60 32.63 15.20 -42.75
CA PRO A 60 31.44 14.62 -43.36
C PRO A 60 31.65 13.45 -44.35
N SER A 61 30.53 12.75 -44.57
CA SER A 61 30.27 11.61 -45.46
C SER A 61 31.07 11.49 -46.77
N ALA A 62 31.65 10.30 -46.99
CA ALA A 62 31.89 9.73 -48.32
C ALA A 62 31.80 8.18 -48.30
N SER A 63 31.40 7.59 -49.42
CA SER A 63 31.09 6.16 -49.61
C SER A 63 32.30 5.26 -49.91
N THR A 64 32.34 4.03 -49.36
CA THR A 64 32.65 2.79 -50.12
C THR A 64 32.53 1.50 -49.27
N SER A 65 31.97 0.45 -49.87
CA SER A 65 32.10 -0.98 -49.51
C SER A 65 33.12 -1.62 -50.50
N PRO A 66 33.81 -2.77 -50.25
CA PRO A 66 33.16 -4.08 -50.00
C PRO A 66 33.93 -5.15 -49.15
N SER A 67 33.25 -6.23 -48.75
CA SER A 67 33.64 -7.66 -49.00
C SER A 67 32.75 -8.67 -48.25
N GLN A 68 32.44 -9.81 -48.89
CA GLN A 68 31.76 -11.00 -48.34
C GLN A 68 32.55 -12.27 -48.71
N PRO A 69 32.41 -13.36 -47.93
CA PRO A 69 31.71 -14.60 -48.34
C PRO A 69 30.73 -15.10 -47.23
N THR A 70 29.91 -16.17 -47.26
CA THR A 70 29.35 -17.16 -48.25
C THR A 70 28.20 -17.94 -47.53
N THR A 71 27.28 -18.74 -48.11
CA THR A 71 26.47 -18.74 -49.36
C THR A 71 25.38 -19.83 -49.24
N SER A 72 24.08 -19.51 -49.37
CA SER A 72 23.02 -20.49 -49.71
C SER A 72 21.80 -19.82 -50.35
N ALA A 73 21.04 -20.56 -51.18
CA ALA A 73 20.40 -20.02 -52.40
C ALA A 73 18.86 -19.80 -52.38
N ILE A 74 18.38 -19.15 -53.46
CA ILE A 74 17.00 -18.70 -53.77
C ILE A 74 16.23 -19.74 -54.64
N PRO A 75 14.90 -19.66 -54.86
CA PRO A 75 14.26 -18.80 -55.90
C PRO A 75 12.95 -18.11 -55.43
N SER A 76 12.69 -16.80 -55.63
CA SER A 76 12.48 -16.01 -56.86
C SER A 76 11.13 -16.20 -57.58
N GLN A 77 10.05 -15.60 -57.05
CA GLN A 77 8.82 -15.23 -57.79
C GLN A 77 8.23 -13.92 -57.24
N ALA A 78 7.35 -13.28 -58.04
CA ALA A 78 6.58 -12.05 -57.76
C ALA A 78 7.34 -10.70 -57.77
N VAL A 79 7.51 -10.16 -58.98
CA VAL A 79 7.76 -8.73 -59.26
C VAL A 79 6.41 -8.01 -59.43
N ASN A 80 6.33 -6.72 -59.06
CA ASN A 80 5.25 -5.72 -59.25
C ASN A 80 4.20 -5.52 -58.13
N ALA A 81 4.30 -4.39 -57.42
CA ALA A 81 3.19 -3.50 -57.05
C ALA A 81 3.74 -2.08 -56.72
N PRO A 82 3.00 -0.97 -56.96
CA PRO A 82 3.58 0.38 -57.07
C PRO A 82 3.50 1.28 -55.82
N VAL A 83 4.26 2.39 -55.87
CA VAL A 83 4.40 3.44 -54.83
C VAL A 83 3.27 4.47 -54.91
N PHE A 84 2.78 4.95 -53.75
CA PHE A 84 1.74 5.98 -53.62
C PHE A 84 2.33 7.35 -53.23
N VAL A 85 1.80 8.44 -53.80
CA VAL A 85 2.26 9.83 -53.60
C VAL A 85 1.07 10.75 -53.30
N PRO A 86 1.06 11.52 -52.18
CA PRO A 86 -0.01 12.46 -51.88
C PRO A 86 0.17 13.83 -52.57
N ARG A 87 -0.94 14.47 -52.97
CA ARG A 87 -1.00 15.87 -53.46
C ARG A 87 -1.85 16.74 -52.55
N SER A 88 -1.45 18.00 -52.38
CA SER A 88 -2.11 19.00 -51.54
C SER A 88 -3.23 19.78 -52.25
N ILE A 89 -4.10 20.42 -51.44
CA ILE A 89 -4.97 21.54 -51.85
C ILE A 89 -4.78 22.70 -50.83
N VAL A 90 -5.00 23.94 -51.25
CA VAL A 90 -4.47 25.18 -50.64
C VAL A 90 -5.56 26.19 -50.30
N GLY A 91 -5.39 26.93 -49.19
CA GLY A 91 -5.62 28.38 -49.14
C GLY A 91 -6.51 28.95 -48.03
N VAL A 92 -6.41 30.22 -47.58
CA VAL A 92 -5.36 31.28 -47.62
C VAL A 92 -5.73 32.33 -46.54
N ALA A 93 -4.78 32.83 -45.72
CA ALA A 93 -4.67 34.25 -45.26
C ALA A 93 -3.48 34.48 -44.29
N THR A 94 -2.81 35.64 -44.40
CA THR A 94 -1.61 36.15 -43.65
C THR A 94 -1.84 37.65 -43.31
N PRO A 95 -0.96 38.47 -42.66
CA PRO A 95 0.43 38.32 -42.10
C PRO A 95 0.55 38.91 -40.64
N PRO A 96 1.68 39.44 -40.08
CA PRO A 96 3.14 39.34 -40.35
C PRO A 96 4.04 38.92 -39.12
N LEU A 97 5.37 38.80 -39.36
CA LEU A 97 6.50 38.61 -38.39
C LEU A 97 6.91 39.94 -37.67
N PRO A 98 7.91 40.04 -36.74
CA PRO A 98 8.92 39.08 -36.18
C PRO A 98 8.88 38.97 -34.63
N SER A 99 9.71 38.25 -33.85
CA SER A 99 11.18 38.09 -33.81
C SER A 99 11.60 36.94 -32.84
N ALA A 100 12.89 36.60 -32.77
CA ALA A 100 13.39 35.42 -32.06
C ALA A 100 13.79 35.66 -30.58
N SER A 101 13.51 34.68 -29.72
CA SER A 101 14.14 34.52 -28.41
C SER A 101 14.31 33.03 -28.04
N THR A 102 15.37 32.74 -27.28
CA THR A 102 15.86 31.41 -26.88
C THR A 102 14.85 30.60 -26.05
N PRO A 103 14.85 29.24 -26.13
CA PRO A 103 14.01 28.42 -25.27
C PRO A 103 14.53 28.41 -23.82
N SER A 104 13.68 28.84 -22.89
CA SER A 104 13.87 28.59 -21.45
C SER A 104 13.42 27.18 -21.09
N ILE A 105 14.14 26.56 -20.14
CA ILE A 105 13.85 25.23 -19.61
C ILE A 105 12.49 25.24 -18.89
N MET A 106 11.53 24.43 -19.36
CA MET A 106 10.28 24.22 -18.63
C MET A 106 10.51 23.33 -17.41
N GLN A 107 10.15 23.85 -16.23
CA GLN A 107 9.97 23.05 -15.03
C GLN A 107 8.74 22.15 -15.20
N VAL A 108 8.88 20.88 -14.81
CA VAL A 108 7.78 19.91 -14.82
C VAL A 108 6.86 20.21 -13.64
N HIS A 109 5.65 20.72 -13.91
CA HIS A 109 4.64 20.97 -12.90
C HIS A 109 3.78 19.72 -12.68
N TRP A 110 3.72 19.24 -11.43
CA TRP A 110 2.83 18.18 -10.99
C TRP A 110 1.37 18.61 -11.09
N PHE A 111 0.51 17.78 -11.69
CA PHE A 111 -0.90 18.10 -11.91
C PHE A 111 -1.73 17.93 -10.62
N GLY A 112 -1.93 19.05 -9.92
CA GLY A 112 -2.98 19.18 -8.91
C GLY A 112 -4.38 19.16 -9.52
N ILE A 113 -5.34 18.59 -8.79
CA ILE A 113 -6.75 18.50 -9.17
C ILE A 113 -7.34 19.91 -9.30
N ARG A 114 -7.96 20.22 -10.45
CA ARG A 114 -8.75 21.45 -10.64
C ARG A 114 -10.16 21.26 -10.09
N GLU A 115 -10.48 21.93 -8.99
CA GLU A 115 -11.87 22.28 -8.67
C GLU A 115 -12.32 23.49 -9.49
N ILE A 116 -13.61 23.57 -9.79
CA ILE A 116 -14.19 24.58 -10.68
C ILE A 116 -14.61 25.80 -9.87
N SER A 117 -13.76 26.82 -9.84
CA SER A 117 -14.09 28.12 -9.26
C SER A 117 -14.93 28.96 -10.22
N THR A 118 -16.22 29.17 -9.92
CA THR A 118 -17.04 30.18 -10.59
C THR A 118 -16.75 31.55 -9.97
N ASN A 119 -15.98 32.38 -10.68
CA ASN A 119 -15.82 33.80 -10.32
C ASN A 119 -17.10 34.57 -10.64
N MET A 120 -17.60 35.33 -9.67
CA MET A 120 -18.66 36.31 -9.84
C MET A 120 -18.25 37.58 -9.10
N ASP A 121 -17.82 38.59 -9.85
CA ASP A 121 -17.35 39.86 -9.29
C ASP A 121 -18.48 40.63 -8.59
N CYS A 122 -18.19 41.22 -7.43
CA CYS A 122 -18.85 42.47 -7.06
C CYS A 122 -17.99 43.38 -6.19
N ARG A 123 -18.20 44.69 -6.39
CA ARG A 123 -17.40 45.78 -5.83
C ARG A 123 -17.86 46.19 -4.43
N SER A 124 -16.96 46.81 -3.69
CA SER A 124 -17.21 47.46 -2.40
C SER A 124 -18.17 48.66 -2.48
N SER A 125 -19.16 48.72 -1.58
CA SER A 125 -19.80 49.99 -1.15
C SER A 125 -20.72 49.82 0.06
N GLY A 126 -20.60 50.73 1.04
CA GLY A 126 -21.72 51.17 1.89
C GLY A 126 -22.11 50.33 3.11
N THR A 127 -21.83 50.86 4.31
CA THR A 127 -22.67 50.63 5.50
C THR A 127 -24.01 51.37 5.34
N PRO A 128 -25.10 50.88 5.95
CA PRO A 128 -25.54 51.49 7.22
C PRO A 128 -26.12 50.50 8.25
N GLU A 129 -26.48 51.04 9.41
CA GLU A 129 -27.06 50.40 10.59
C GLU A 129 -28.51 49.90 10.36
N THR A 130 -29.05 49.05 11.25
CA THR A 130 -30.22 49.33 12.14
C THR A 130 -30.88 48.04 12.72
N GLU A 131 -31.26 48.09 14.00
CA GLU A 131 -32.26 47.31 14.78
C GLU A 131 -32.29 45.76 14.89
N TYR A 132 -32.43 45.32 16.14
CA TYR A 132 -32.90 43.99 16.57
C TYR A 132 -34.34 44.06 17.09
N PRO A 133 -35.20 43.08 16.77
CA PRO A 133 -36.38 42.76 17.57
C PRO A 133 -36.15 41.49 18.42
N VAL A 134 -36.40 41.61 19.72
CA VAL A 134 -36.55 40.47 20.65
C VAL A 134 -37.90 39.79 20.41
N TYR A 135 -37.97 38.46 20.48
CA TYR A 135 -39.23 37.76 20.75
C TYR A 135 -39.04 36.51 21.63
N GLU A 136 -39.99 36.31 22.53
CA GLU A 136 -39.96 35.31 23.60
C GLU A 136 -40.41 33.91 23.13
N GLY A 137 -39.98 32.88 23.87
CA GLY A 137 -40.10 31.49 23.44
C GLY A 137 -41.48 30.83 23.58
N GLN A 138 -41.51 29.57 23.14
CA GLN A 138 -42.32 28.52 23.76
C GLN A 138 -41.65 27.16 23.50
N GLU A 139 -41.17 26.51 24.55
CA GLU A 139 -40.62 25.16 24.47
C GLU A 139 -41.76 24.13 24.43
N GLN A 140 -41.66 23.12 23.56
CA GLN A 140 -42.52 21.95 23.62
C GLN A 140 -41.67 20.67 23.69
N TYR A 141 -41.85 19.97 24.80
CA TYR A 141 -41.00 18.88 25.28
C TYR A 141 -41.18 17.60 24.45
N ASN A 142 -40.08 16.91 24.10
CA ASN A 142 -40.13 15.54 23.59
C ASN A 142 -38.89 14.76 24.09
N PRO A 143 -39.04 13.68 24.89
CA PRO A 143 -37.94 13.05 25.61
C PRO A 143 -37.17 12.01 24.77
N TYR A 144 -36.09 11.48 25.37
CA TYR A 144 -35.18 10.43 24.87
C TYR A 144 -33.95 10.88 24.04
N VAL A 145 -33.10 11.73 24.64
CA VAL A 145 -31.64 11.68 24.42
C VAL A 145 -30.91 11.84 25.76
N TYR A 146 -29.75 11.18 25.88
CA TYR A 146 -28.75 11.16 26.97
C TYR A 146 -28.87 10.14 28.11
N ALA A 147 -27.91 9.20 28.09
CA ALA A 147 -27.21 8.74 29.28
C ALA A 147 -25.76 9.25 29.17
N GLY A 148 -25.41 10.23 30.00
CA GLY A 148 -24.04 10.76 30.09
C GLY A 148 -23.13 9.87 30.94
N GLY A 149 -21.83 10.15 30.92
CA GLY A 149 -20.85 9.44 31.75
C GLY A 149 -20.91 9.85 33.23
N PHE A 150 -20.35 9.00 34.08
CA PHE A 150 -20.09 9.30 35.48
C PHE A 150 -18.58 9.49 35.70
N TYR A 151 -18.21 10.68 36.16
CA TYR A 151 -17.15 10.80 37.15
C TYR A 151 -17.83 10.70 38.52
N ASP A 152 -17.27 9.91 39.42
CA ASP A 152 -17.61 10.00 40.84
C ASP A 152 -16.32 10.14 41.64
N ASP A 153 -16.33 11.10 42.55
CA ASP A 153 -15.19 11.55 43.35
C ASP A 153 -15.70 11.77 44.77
N ASN A 154 -15.63 10.74 45.60
CA ASN A 154 -15.38 10.77 47.05
C ASN A 154 -15.70 9.42 47.71
N GLN A 155 -14.68 8.75 48.26
CA GLN A 155 -14.82 8.10 49.57
C GLN A 155 -13.46 7.72 50.18
N TYR A 156 -13.10 8.43 51.25
CA TYR A 156 -12.13 7.94 52.25
C TYR A 156 -12.74 6.77 53.03
N PRO A 157 -12.04 5.65 53.21
CA PRO A 157 -12.33 4.72 54.29
C PRO A 157 -11.56 5.12 55.57
N ALA A 158 -12.25 5.12 56.69
CA ALA A 158 -11.66 5.33 58.01
C ALA A 158 -10.94 4.08 58.54
N TYR A 159 -10.19 4.24 59.63
CA TYR A 159 -9.45 3.17 60.33
C TYR A 159 -10.35 2.06 60.93
N THR A 160 -9.70 0.95 61.33
CA THR A 160 -10.21 -0.32 61.92
C THR A 160 -10.69 -1.35 60.89
N ASP A 161 -10.43 -2.66 61.01
CA ASP A 161 -9.72 -3.45 62.05
C ASP A 161 -8.90 -4.60 61.39
N TYR A 162 -8.00 -5.25 62.14
CA TYR A 162 -7.20 -6.38 61.64
C TYR A 162 -8.02 -7.68 61.59
N ASP A 163 -8.31 -8.19 60.39
CA ASP A 163 -8.73 -9.60 60.20
C ASP A 163 -7.72 -10.36 59.32
N HIS A 164 -7.25 -11.50 59.84
CA HIS A 164 -5.99 -12.12 59.43
C HIS A 164 -6.14 -13.21 58.35
N HIS A 165 -7.31 -13.28 57.70
CA HIS A 165 -7.73 -14.37 56.81
C HIS A 165 -7.79 -14.02 55.30
N ALA A 166 -7.43 -12.79 54.89
CA ALA A 166 -7.54 -12.35 53.49
C ALA A 166 -6.42 -12.83 52.53
N LEU A 167 -5.39 -13.53 53.02
CA LEU A 167 -4.18 -13.85 52.22
C LEU A 167 -4.40 -14.90 51.12
N ASP A 168 -5.38 -15.79 51.25
CA ASP A 168 -5.56 -16.96 50.36
C ASP A 168 -6.43 -16.66 49.12
N ALA A 169 -7.13 -15.52 49.09
CA ALA A 169 -8.01 -15.12 47.98
C ALA A 169 -7.30 -14.37 46.83
N SER A 170 -6.01 -14.04 47.00
CA SER A 170 -5.25 -13.17 46.09
C SER A 170 -4.77 -13.87 44.81
N TYR A 171 -4.68 -15.20 44.79
CA TYR A 171 -4.08 -15.97 43.69
C TYR A 171 -4.97 -16.22 42.46
N TYR A 172 -6.27 -15.88 42.51
CA TYR A 172 -7.24 -16.14 41.43
C TYR A 172 -7.84 -14.88 40.79
N HIS A 173 -7.07 -13.78 40.74
CA HIS A 173 -7.47 -12.64 39.90
C HIS A 173 -7.22 -12.94 38.42
N SER A 174 -8.30 -13.03 37.65
CA SER A 174 -8.25 -12.99 36.19
C SER A 174 -7.50 -11.76 35.72
N ALA A 175 -6.57 -11.92 34.77
CA ALA A 175 -5.76 -10.82 34.24
C ALA A 175 -6.64 -9.64 33.78
N PRO A 176 -6.27 -8.38 34.08
CA PRO A 176 -7.07 -7.23 33.71
C PRO A 176 -7.21 -7.14 32.18
N VAL A 177 -8.45 -7.23 31.71
CA VAL A 177 -8.77 -7.00 30.30
C VAL A 177 -8.63 -5.51 30.03
N TYR A 178 -7.46 -5.10 29.55
CA TYR A 178 -7.25 -3.74 29.08
C TYR A 178 -8.21 -3.43 27.92
N LEU A 179 -9.28 -2.68 28.18
CA LEU A 179 -10.04 -2.03 27.14
C LEU A 179 -9.09 -1.10 26.39
N ARG A 180 -8.66 -1.50 25.18
CA ARG A 180 -8.01 -0.57 24.25
C ARG A 180 -9.02 0.51 23.92
N GLN A 181 -8.79 1.72 24.42
CA GLN A 181 -9.47 2.91 23.91
C GLN A 181 -9.23 2.97 22.39
N PRO A 182 -10.25 3.29 21.58
CA PRO A 182 -10.06 3.51 20.16
C PRO A 182 -9.06 4.65 19.98
N LEU A 183 -8.07 4.44 19.13
CA LEU A 183 -7.02 5.41 18.89
C LEU A 183 -7.56 6.48 17.94
N ASP A 184 -7.75 7.71 18.45
CA ASP A 184 -8.10 8.84 17.60
C ASP A 184 -6.96 9.14 16.63
N TYR A 185 -7.13 8.74 15.37
CA TYR A 185 -6.12 8.88 14.31
C TYR A 185 -5.67 10.32 14.06
N HIS A 186 -6.46 11.31 14.52
CA HIS A 186 -6.13 12.74 14.51
C HIS A 186 -5.14 13.16 15.62
N LEU A 187 -5.02 12.39 16.71
CA LEU A 187 -4.11 12.67 17.82
C LEU A 187 -2.69 12.13 17.59
N TYR A 188 -2.50 11.17 16.68
CA TYR A 188 -1.17 10.65 16.32
C TYR A 188 -0.31 11.65 15.57
N THR A 189 -0.93 12.42 14.68
CA THR A 189 -0.30 13.51 13.95
C THR A 189 -1.41 14.42 13.45
N PRO A 190 -1.65 15.61 14.02
CA PRO A 190 -2.57 16.56 13.44
C PRO A 190 -1.97 17.05 12.12
N ALA A 191 -2.56 16.69 10.99
CA ALA A 191 -2.19 17.28 9.71
C ALA A 191 -2.58 18.77 9.74
N PRO A 192 -1.64 19.71 9.57
CA PRO A 192 -2.00 21.09 9.32
C PRO A 192 -2.82 21.12 8.01
N PRO A 193 -3.92 21.88 7.92
CA PRO A 193 -4.63 22.01 6.64
C PRO A 193 -3.66 22.56 5.59
N ALA A 194 -3.75 22.10 4.35
CA ALA A 194 -2.74 22.39 3.30
C ALA A 194 -2.42 23.90 3.14
N ASN A 195 -3.40 24.77 3.41
CA ASN A 195 -3.29 26.23 3.37
C ASN A 195 -2.38 26.83 4.47
N PHE A 196 -2.02 26.06 5.49
CA PHE A 196 -1.19 26.46 6.63
C PHE A 196 0.16 25.75 6.69
N VAL A 197 0.49 24.90 5.71
CA VAL A 197 1.84 24.35 5.54
C VAL A 197 2.64 25.34 4.67
N PRO A 198 3.64 26.06 5.21
CA PRO A 198 4.56 26.80 4.36
C PRO A 198 5.29 25.80 3.47
N SER A 199 5.32 26.04 2.16
CA SER A 199 5.70 25.06 1.12
C SER A 199 7.20 24.69 1.08
N THR A 200 7.89 24.73 2.22
CA THR A 200 9.34 24.54 2.39
C THR A 200 9.71 23.74 3.63
N PHE A 201 8.75 23.34 4.47
CA PHE A 201 9.01 22.48 5.63
C PHE A 201 8.43 21.10 5.41
N ASP A 202 9.19 20.25 4.72
CA ASP A 202 9.00 18.81 4.80
C ASP A 202 9.13 18.41 6.27
N SER A 203 8.02 17.95 6.86
CA SER A 203 8.05 17.28 8.16
C SER A 203 8.60 15.87 7.97
N HIS A 204 9.91 15.77 7.72
CA HIS A 204 10.67 14.56 7.38
C HIS A 204 10.51 13.36 8.35
N PHE A 205 9.77 13.50 9.45
CA PHE A 205 9.41 12.44 10.40
C PHE A 205 8.02 11.82 10.16
N VAL A 206 7.28 12.29 9.15
CA VAL A 206 5.94 11.83 8.81
C VAL A 206 5.93 11.40 7.34
N LEU A 207 5.39 10.21 7.05
CA LEU A 207 5.18 9.75 5.67
C LEU A 207 4.43 10.82 4.85
N PRO A 208 4.90 11.18 3.63
CA PRO A 208 4.24 12.19 2.79
C PRO A 208 2.75 11.91 2.58
N SER A 209 2.38 10.64 2.34
CA SER A 209 0.98 10.24 2.24
C SER A 209 0.33 10.02 3.61
N HIS A 210 -0.21 11.10 4.17
CA HIS A 210 -1.09 11.08 5.34
C HIS A 210 -2.21 10.01 5.24
N ALA A 211 -2.80 9.87 4.04
CA ALA A 211 -3.87 8.90 3.78
C ALA A 211 -3.38 7.44 3.81
N LEU A 212 -2.21 7.14 3.23
CA LEU A 212 -1.62 5.80 3.29
C LEU A 212 -1.22 5.44 4.73
N ARG A 213 -0.60 6.36 5.47
CA ARG A 213 -0.25 6.19 6.88
C ARG A 213 -1.48 5.84 7.72
N GLN A 214 -2.56 6.61 7.62
CA GLN A 214 -3.81 6.33 8.35
C GLN A 214 -4.41 4.98 7.97
N LEU A 215 -4.45 4.64 6.67
CA LEU A 215 -4.94 3.35 6.19
C LEU A 215 -4.13 2.18 6.75
N LEU A 216 -2.80 2.28 6.80
CA LEU A 216 -1.94 1.24 7.35
C LEU A 216 -2.08 1.12 8.87
N GLN A 217 -2.17 2.23 9.61
CA GLN A 217 -2.42 2.23 11.05
C GLN A 217 -3.77 1.56 11.39
N LYS A 218 -4.85 2.00 10.73
CA LYS A 218 -6.18 1.39 10.89
C LYS A 218 -6.16 -0.11 10.62
N ARG A 219 -5.59 -0.56 9.49
CA ARG A 219 -5.46 -1.99 9.16
C ARG A 219 -4.67 -2.78 10.20
N SER A 220 -3.60 -2.19 10.70
CA SER A 220 -2.76 -2.74 11.76
C SER A 220 -3.59 -2.97 13.03
N GLU A 221 -4.46 -2.03 13.38
CA GLU A 221 -5.39 -2.15 14.51
C GLU A 221 -6.52 -3.15 14.26
N THR A 222 -7.22 -3.10 13.11
CA THR A 222 -8.26 -4.07 12.73
C THR A 222 -7.71 -5.49 12.79
N THR A 223 -6.45 -5.71 12.41
CA THR A 223 -5.77 -7.01 12.51
C THR A 223 -5.57 -7.47 13.94
N ARG A 224 -5.43 -6.56 14.91
CA ARG A 224 -5.23 -6.84 16.35
C ARG A 224 -6.52 -6.79 17.19
N GLN A 225 -7.69 -6.60 16.58
CA GLN A 225 -8.95 -6.63 17.30
C GLN A 225 -9.15 -8.00 17.99
N ILE A 226 -9.89 -7.96 19.10
CA ILE A 226 -10.31 -9.12 19.89
C ILE A 226 -11.83 -9.29 19.78
N ALA A 227 -12.33 -10.47 20.15
CA ALA A 227 -13.75 -10.77 20.04
C ALA A 227 -14.57 -9.92 21.03
N PRO A 228 -15.81 -9.53 20.68
CA PRO A 228 -16.74 -8.99 21.66
C PRO A 228 -16.94 -9.97 22.83
N ILE A 229 -17.04 -9.44 24.05
CA ILE A 229 -17.30 -10.22 25.26
C ILE A 229 -18.65 -10.95 25.11
N GLY A 230 -18.70 -12.23 25.51
CA GLY A 230 -19.91 -13.06 25.41
C GLY A 230 -20.15 -13.70 24.03
N SER A 231 -19.19 -13.63 23.10
CA SER A 231 -19.32 -14.18 21.75
C SER A 231 -19.35 -15.73 21.64
N ASN A 232 -19.12 -16.46 22.74
CA ASN A 232 -19.21 -17.93 22.85
C ASN A 232 -18.50 -18.69 21.70
N LEU A 233 -17.29 -18.24 21.36
CA LEU A 233 -16.46 -18.84 20.32
C LEU A 233 -15.52 -19.90 20.90
N PRO A 234 -15.13 -20.92 20.12
CA PRO A 234 -14.05 -21.82 20.50
C PRO A 234 -12.75 -21.06 20.74
N GLU A 235 -12.02 -21.44 21.79
CA GLU A 235 -10.69 -20.88 22.09
C GLU A 235 -9.68 -21.22 20.99
N GLU A 236 -9.69 -22.49 20.56
CA GLU A 236 -8.90 -23.01 19.44
C GLU A 236 -9.74 -23.87 18.49
N LEU A 237 -9.34 -23.89 17.22
CA LEU A 237 -9.97 -24.62 16.14
C LEU A 237 -8.90 -25.05 15.12
N GLN A 238 -8.43 -26.30 15.21
CA GLN A 238 -7.46 -26.87 14.24
C GLN A 238 -6.21 -25.98 14.05
N GLY A 239 -5.58 -25.54 15.14
CA GLY A 239 -4.42 -24.64 15.08
C GLY A 239 -4.74 -23.17 14.80
N TYR A 240 -6.02 -22.78 14.78
CA TYR A 240 -6.46 -21.38 14.69
C TYR A 240 -7.08 -20.91 16.00
N HIS A 241 -6.62 -19.76 16.52
CA HIS A 241 -7.04 -19.21 17.81
C HIS A 241 -7.45 -17.72 17.70
N THR A 242 -7.97 -17.16 18.80
CA THR A 242 -8.45 -15.77 18.88
C THR A 242 -9.44 -15.46 17.76
N LEU A 243 -10.54 -16.23 17.65
CA LEU A 243 -11.54 -16.00 16.60
C LEU A 243 -12.29 -14.67 16.84
N VAL A 244 -12.45 -13.85 15.81
CA VAL A 244 -13.17 -12.56 15.86
C VAL A 244 -14.21 -12.52 14.74
N PRO A 245 -15.51 -12.36 15.01
CA PRO A 245 -16.51 -12.25 13.95
C PRO A 245 -16.28 -11.00 13.08
N LEU A 246 -16.21 -11.17 11.76
CA LEU A 246 -16.08 -10.08 10.79
C LEU A 246 -17.43 -9.56 10.28
N GLU A 247 -18.51 -10.26 10.62
CA GLU A 247 -19.89 -9.90 10.28
C GLU A 247 -20.73 -9.83 11.58
N PRO A 248 -21.71 -8.92 11.69
CA PRO A 248 -22.57 -8.85 12.86
C PRO A 248 -23.23 -10.19 13.14
N THR A 249 -23.00 -10.75 14.34
CA THR A 249 -23.54 -12.06 14.74
C THR A 249 -24.98 -11.95 15.26
N ALA A 250 -25.45 -10.73 15.56
CA ALA A 250 -26.82 -10.42 15.91
C ALA A 250 -27.60 -9.89 14.69
N GLY A 251 -28.86 -10.33 14.53
CA GLY A 251 -29.74 -9.98 13.40
C GLY A 251 -29.84 -11.09 12.36
N ASP A 252 -30.15 -10.72 11.11
CA ASP A 252 -30.38 -11.67 10.02
C ASP A 252 -29.11 -12.45 9.66
N ARG A 253 -29.17 -13.77 9.86
CA ARG A 253 -28.06 -14.69 9.62
C ARG A 253 -27.77 -14.76 8.11
N ARG A 254 -26.58 -14.34 7.69
CA ARG A 254 -26.15 -14.37 6.29
C ARG A 254 -26.15 -15.80 5.74
N LYS A 255 -26.60 -15.96 4.49
CA LYS A 255 -26.59 -17.22 3.76
C LYS A 255 -25.58 -17.19 2.62
N PHE A 256 -24.87 -18.29 2.45
CA PHE A 256 -24.14 -18.63 1.23
C PHE A 256 -25.01 -19.62 0.45
N GLY A 257 -25.68 -19.16 -0.61
CA GLY A 257 -26.71 -19.95 -1.27
C GLY A 257 -27.81 -20.36 -0.28
N ASN A 258 -27.96 -21.67 -0.06
CA ASN A 258 -28.96 -22.22 0.87
C ASN A 258 -28.45 -22.43 2.31
N TRP A 259 -27.13 -22.33 2.55
CA TRP A 259 -26.51 -22.63 3.84
C TRP A 259 -26.27 -21.35 4.64
N TYR A 260 -26.43 -21.40 5.97
CA TYR A 260 -25.98 -20.31 6.84
C TYR A 260 -24.44 -20.26 6.86
N SER A 261 -23.89 -19.05 6.76
CA SER A 261 -22.45 -18.83 6.78
C SER A 261 -22.07 -17.68 7.69
N THR A 262 -21.01 -17.89 8.46
CA THR A 262 -20.42 -16.92 9.36
C THR A 262 -18.92 -16.79 9.05
N VAL A 263 -18.37 -15.59 9.26
CA VAL A 263 -16.98 -15.26 8.90
C VAL A 263 -16.24 -14.77 10.12
N TYR A 264 -15.07 -15.34 10.37
CA TYR A 264 -14.19 -15.00 11.48
C TYR A 264 -12.79 -14.63 10.96
N ARG A 265 -12.09 -13.73 11.66
CA ARG A 265 -10.63 -13.60 11.60
C ARG A 265 -10.03 -14.38 12.75
N ALA A 266 -9.11 -15.30 12.47
CA ALA A 266 -8.34 -16.02 13.49
C ALA A 266 -6.83 -15.86 13.22
N ILE A 267 -6.01 -16.17 14.22
CA ILE A 267 -4.55 -16.25 14.09
C ILE A 267 -4.16 -17.73 14.02
N ASN A 268 -3.22 -18.09 13.13
CA ASN A 268 -2.69 -19.46 13.08
C ASN A 268 -1.54 -19.63 14.09
N LEU A 269 -1.54 -20.72 14.85
CA LEU A 269 -0.53 -21.03 15.87
C LEU A 269 0.88 -21.27 15.29
N THR A 270 0.99 -21.73 14.03
CA THR A 270 2.26 -22.15 13.43
C THR A 270 3.06 -20.99 12.86
N ASP A 271 2.39 -20.04 12.18
CA ASP A 271 3.05 -18.89 11.53
C ASP A 271 2.73 -17.53 12.18
N GLY A 272 1.79 -17.47 13.12
CA GLY A 272 1.36 -16.24 13.80
C GLY A 272 0.60 -15.26 12.90
N LEU A 273 0.21 -15.66 11.69
CA LEU A 273 -0.44 -14.78 10.71
C LEU A 273 -1.97 -14.81 10.85
N PRO A 274 -2.65 -13.71 10.46
CA PRO A 274 -4.10 -13.66 10.43
C PRO A 274 -4.69 -14.33 9.19
N TYR A 275 -5.78 -15.09 9.39
CA TYR A 275 -6.54 -15.78 8.37
C TYR A 275 -8.04 -15.50 8.50
N VAL A 276 -8.77 -15.62 7.39
CA VAL A 276 -10.25 -15.62 7.37
C VAL A 276 -10.73 -17.06 7.41
N LEU A 277 -11.54 -17.39 8.41
CA LEU A 277 -12.27 -18.64 8.53
C LEU A 277 -13.73 -18.38 8.13
N ARG A 278 -14.13 -18.86 6.96
CA ARG A 278 -15.55 -18.89 6.58
C ARG A 278 -16.15 -20.23 6.99
N ARG A 279 -17.04 -20.20 7.97
CA ARG A 279 -17.84 -21.33 8.43
C ARG A 279 -19.09 -21.47 7.56
N ILE A 280 -19.42 -22.71 7.21
CA ILE A 280 -20.72 -23.17 6.73
C ILE A 280 -21.30 -24.04 7.84
N GLU A 281 -22.44 -23.60 8.37
CA GLU A 281 -23.05 -24.19 9.57
C GLU A 281 -23.93 -25.40 9.24
N ASN A 282 -24.07 -26.30 10.23
CA ASN A 282 -24.88 -27.51 10.13
C ASN A 282 -24.61 -28.36 8.86
N TYR A 283 -23.38 -28.28 8.34
CA TYR A 283 -22.95 -29.03 7.17
C TYR A 283 -22.21 -30.30 7.57
N ARG A 284 -22.74 -31.44 7.13
CA ARG A 284 -22.08 -32.74 7.25
C ARG A 284 -21.47 -33.12 5.91
N LEU A 285 -20.14 -33.17 5.85
CA LEU A 285 -19.43 -33.65 4.68
C LEU A 285 -19.71 -35.15 4.47
N MET A 286 -20.09 -35.52 3.25
CA MET A 286 -20.39 -36.90 2.88
C MET A 286 -19.14 -37.66 2.40
N HIS A 287 -18.32 -37.01 1.57
CA HIS A 287 -17.13 -37.61 0.95
C HIS A 287 -15.90 -36.73 1.17
N GLN A 288 -14.83 -37.32 1.72
CA GLN A 288 -13.55 -36.59 1.95
C GLN A 288 -12.88 -36.19 0.63
N SER A 289 -13.18 -36.89 -0.48
CA SER A 289 -12.71 -36.55 -1.83
C SER A 289 -13.12 -35.15 -2.30
N ALA A 290 -14.16 -34.55 -1.72
CA ALA A 290 -14.53 -33.16 -1.99
C ALA A 290 -13.40 -32.15 -1.71
N PHE A 291 -12.52 -32.45 -0.74
CA PHE A 291 -11.37 -31.58 -0.45
C PHE A 291 -10.28 -31.57 -1.53
N SER A 292 -10.33 -32.46 -2.54
CA SER A 292 -9.40 -32.41 -3.69
C SER A 292 -9.50 -31.09 -4.46
N ALA A 293 -10.69 -30.48 -4.54
CA ALA A 293 -10.85 -29.14 -5.10
C ALA A 293 -10.07 -28.08 -4.31
N ILE A 294 -9.96 -28.23 -2.98
CA ILE A 294 -9.23 -27.29 -2.12
C ILE A 294 -7.72 -27.43 -2.26
N GLU A 295 -7.21 -28.62 -2.58
CA GLU A 295 -5.81 -28.82 -2.96
C GLU A 295 -5.48 -28.07 -4.27
N ILE A 296 -6.37 -28.11 -5.26
CA ILE A 296 -6.21 -27.34 -6.51
C ILE A 296 -6.24 -25.83 -6.21
N TRP A 297 -7.23 -25.36 -5.45
CA TRP A 297 -7.39 -23.95 -5.09
C TRP A 297 -6.29 -23.40 -4.16
N SER A 298 -5.67 -24.23 -3.32
CA SER A 298 -4.55 -23.82 -2.45
C SER A 298 -3.25 -23.59 -3.22
N ASN A 299 -3.08 -24.28 -4.35
CA ASN A 299 -1.97 -24.10 -5.28
C ASN A 299 -2.21 -22.94 -6.28
N LEU A 300 -3.47 -22.57 -6.54
CA LEU A 300 -3.81 -21.48 -7.45
C LEU A 300 -3.53 -20.11 -6.80
N ARG A 301 -2.53 -19.40 -7.33
CA ARG A 301 -2.17 -18.03 -6.91
C ARG A 301 -2.43 -17.01 -8.02
N HIS A 302 -3.09 -15.91 -7.66
CA HIS A 302 -3.35 -14.75 -8.53
C HIS A 302 -3.59 -13.49 -7.66
N PRO A 303 -3.11 -12.29 -8.04
CA PRO A 303 -3.27 -11.08 -7.22
C PRO A 303 -4.72 -10.65 -6.98
N ASN A 304 -5.66 -11.03 -7.86
CA ASN A 304 -7.09 -10.71 -7.80
C ASN A 304 -7.95 -11.90 -7.35
N ILE A 305 -7.35 -12.93 -6.74
CA ILE A 305 -8.07 -14.04 -6.09
C ILE A 305 -7.61 -14.09 -4.64
N ILE A 306 -8.56 -14.21 -3.71
CA ILE A 306 -8.26 -14.45 -2.30
C ILE A 306 -7.67 -15.86 -2.19
N SER A 307 -6.41 -15.95 -1.76
CA SER A 307 -5.69 -17.23 -1.67
C SER A 307 -6.36 -18.17 -0.67
N VAL A 308 -6.71 -19.36 -1.13
CA VAL A 308 -7.17 -20.47 -0.27
C VAL A 308 -5.95 -21.10 0.42
N LYS A 309 -6.12 -21.46 1.69
CA LYS A 309 -5.10 -22.15 2.50
C LYS A 309 -5.47 -23.62 2.65
N GLU A 310 -6.64 -23.89 3.22
CA GLU A 310 -7.15 -25.23 3.50
C GLU A 310 -8.67 -25.20 3.79
N ALA A 311 -9.28 -26.37 3.99
CA ALA A 311 -10.63 -26.49 4.52
C ALA A 311 -10.76 -27.78 5.34
N PHE A 312 -11.58 -27.75 6.38
CA PHE A 312 -11.74 -28.87 7.32
C PHE A 312 -13.16 -28.91 7.91
N THR A 313 -13.56 -30.06 8.45
CA THR A 313 -14.78 -30.18 9.26
C THR A 313 -14.47 -30.06 10.75
N THR A 314 -15.43 -29.59 11.53
CA THR A 314 -15.27 -29.41 12.98
C THR A 314 -16.59 -29.58 13.73
N ARG A 315 -16.48 -29.82 15.04
CA ARG A 315 -17.59 -29.80 16.01
C ARG A 315 -17.42 -28.77 17.14
N SER A 316 -16.35 -27.98 17.15
CA SER A 316 -16.07 -27.04 18.24
C SER A 316 -17.14 -25.96 18.42
N PHE A 317 -17.94 -25.67 17.38
CA PHE A 317 -19.06 -24.72 17.44
C PHE A 317 -20.41 -25.36 17.87
N ASN A 318 -20.39 -26.56 18.46
CA ASN A 318 -21.56 -27.33 18.89
C ASN A 318 -22.52 -27.78 17.76
N ASP A 319 -22.08 -27.75 16.50
CA ASP A 319 -22.77 -28.35 15.35
C ASP A 319 -21.77 -29.14 14.48
N ASN A 320 -22.21 -29.81 13.42
CA ASN A 320 -21.27 -30.23 12.38
C ASN A 320 -21.06 -29.03 11.45
N SER A 321 -19.84 -28.50 11.40
CA SER A 321 -19.48 -27.35 10.57
C SER A 321 -18.39 -27.70 9.56
N LEU A 322 -18.44 -27.05 8.40
CA LEU A 322 -17.37 -27.03 7.40
C LEU A 322 -16.75 -25.63 7.40
N VAL A 323 -15.42 -25.55 7.50
CA VAL A 323 -14.68 -24.29 7.58
C VAL A 323 -13.67 -24.22 6.43
N PHE A 324 -13.68 -23.10 5.72
CA PHE A 324 -12.72 -22.77 4.67
C PHE A 324 -11.80 -21.66 5.15
N VAL A 325 -10.49 -21.83 4.97
CA VAL A 325 -9.47 -20.89 5.40
C VAL A 325 -8.91 -20.12 4.20
N TYR A 326 -8.90 -18.80 4.31
CA TYR A 326 -8.45 -17.85 3.29
C TYR A 326 -7.46 -16.84 3.86
N ALA A 327 -6.60 -16.28 3.00
CA ALA A 327 -5.72 -15.17 3.37
C ALA A 327 -6.54 -13.95 3.86
N TYR A 328 -6.12 -13.35 4.99
CA TYR A 328 -6.78 -12.16 5.54
C TYR A 328 -6.34 -10.88 4.82
N HIS A 329 -7.30 -10.00 4.57
CA HIS A 329 -7.07 -8.63 4.15
C HIS A 329 -7.86 -7.68 5.05
N ALA A 330 -7.14 -6.94 5.90
CA ALA A 330 -7.73 -5.98 6.81
C ALA A 330 -8.52 -4.88 6.08
N ASP A 331 -9.64 -4.49 6.68
CA ASP A 331 -10.62 -3.52 6.16
C ASP A 331 -11.21 -3.86 4.77
N ALA A 332 -11.13 -5.12 4.32
CA ALA A 332 -11.74 -5.56 3.07
C ALA A 332 -13.28 -5.46 3.15
N GLN A 333 -13.89 -4.82 2.15
CA GLN A 333 -15.35 -4.64 2.05
C GLN A 333 -15.87 -5.26 0.76
N THR A 334 -17.09 -5.78 0.77
CA THR A 334 -17.71 -6.27 -0.46
C THR A 334 -18.05 -5.10 -1.39
N LEU A 335 -18.01 -5.29 -2.72
CA LEU A 335 -18.49 -4.25 -3.65
C LEU A 335 -19.95 -3.87 -3.38
N PHE A 336 -20.75 -4.79 -2.84
CA PHE A 336 -22.09 -4.49 -2.32
C PHE A 336 -22.06 -3.48 -1.17
N ASP A 337 -21.28 -3.71 -0.12
CA ASP A 337 -21.20 -2.80 1.03
C ASP A 337 -20.65 -1.41 0.66
N VAL A 338 -19.75 -1.33 -0.35
CA VAL A 338 -19.16 -0.07 -0.81
C VAL A 338 -20.11 0.76 -1.67
N HIS A 339 -20.77 0.12 -2.64
CA HIS A 339 -21.50 0.81 -3.73
C HIS A 339 -23.03 0.67 -3.67
N LEU A 340 -23.54 -0.49 -3.25
CA LEU A 340 -24.97 -0.86 -3.36
C LEU A 340 -25.76 -0.79 -2.05
N LYS A 341 -25.08 -0.88 -0.91
CA LYS A 341 -25.72 -0.79 0.40
C LYS A 341 -26.27 0.62 0.60
N PRO A 342 -27.57 0.79 0.88
CA PRO A 342 -28.13 2.10 1.21
C PRO A 342 -27.39 2.67 2.42
N LYS A 343 -26.75 3.81 2.24
CA LYS A 343 -26.14 4.55 3.35
C LYS A 343 -27.29 5.24 4.10
N PRO A 344 -27.32 5.19 5.45
CA PRO A 344 -28.27 6.00 6.19
C PRO A 344 -28.04 7.48 5.81
N PRO A 345 -29.08 8.32 5.76
CA PRO A 345 -28.88 9.74 5.53
C PRO A 345 -27.94 10.27 6.62
N SER A 346 -26.74 10.68 6.22
CA SER A 346 -25.80 11.28 7.16
C SER A 346 -26.41 12.58 7.64
N MET A 347 -26.87 12.59 8.90
CA MET A 347 -27.11 13.82 9.63
C MET A 347 -25.74 14.51 9.74
N GLN A 348 -25.43 15.39 8.78
CA GLN A 348 -24.23 16.19 8.82
C GLN A 348 -24.41 17.17 9.98
N THR A 349 -23.91 16.79 11.14
CA THR A 349 -23.75 17.66 12.30
C THR A 349 -22.65 18.67 12.01
N HIS A 350 -22.94 19.63 11.14
CA HIS A 350 -22.22 20.89 11.03
C HIS A 350 -22.83 21.84 12.08
N PRO A 351 -22.20 22.09 13.24
CA PRO A 351 -22.86 22.82 14.33
C PRO A 351 -22.99 24.34 14.08
N TYR A 352 -22.52 24.84 12.93
CA TYR A 352 -22.46 26.27 12.62
C TYR A 352 -22.70 26.55 11.13
N GLN A 353 -23.96 26.49 10.69
CA GLN A 353 -24.45 27.27 9.54
C GLN A 353 -25.98 27.36 9.58
N HIS A 354 -26.51 28.52 9.99
CA HIS A 354 -27.94 28.80 9.99
C HIS A 354 -28.44 29.13 8.57
N GLY A 355 -29.58 28.54 8.21
CA GLY A 355 -30.52 29.12 7.26
C GLY A 355 -30.29 28.87 5.77
N ARG A 356 -30.80 27.74 5.26
CA ARG A 356 -31.92 27.70 4.28
C ARG A 356 -32.19 26.27 3.79
N SER A 357 -33.46 25.87 3.82
CA SER A 357 -34.03 24.76 3.05
C SER A 357 -33.39 23.38 3.20
N SER A 358 -33.72 22.66 4.28
CA SER A 358 -33.62 21.19 4.33
C SER A 358 -34.69 20.54 3.44
N HIS A 359 -34.63 20.76 2.12
CA HIS A 359 -35.38 19.93 1.19
C HIS A 359 -34.85 18.50 1.31
N LEU A 360 -35.75 17.53 1.49
CA LEU A 360 -35.41 16.11 1.46
C LEU A 360 -34.74 15.80 0.11
N GLN A 361 -33.41 15.72 0.10
CA GLN A 361 -32.67 15.34 -1.09
C GLN A 361 -32.79 13.83 -1.22
N ALA A 362 -33.78 13.38 -2.00
CA ALA A 362 -33.93 11.98 -2.36
C ALA A 362 -32.58 11.47 -2.85
N HIS A 363 -32.09 10.41 -2.21
CA HIS A 363 -30.71 9.95 -2.33
C HIS A 363 -30.41 9.61 -3.80
N LEU A 364 -29.72 10.51 -4.52
CA LEU A 364 -29.33 10.21 -5.90
C LEU A 364 -28.48 8.93 -5.86
N PRO A 365 -28.70 7.97 -6.78
CA PRO A 365 -27.82 6.83 -6.91
C PRO A 365 -26.43 7.36 -7.30
N THR A 366 -25.44 7.10 -6.44
CA THR A 366 -24.05 7.50 -6.71
C THR A 366 -23.54 6.68 -7.88
N ILE A 367 -23.51 7.30 -9.08
CA ILE A 367 -22.98 6.70 -10.30
C ILE A 367 -21.50 6.41 -10.08
N ILE A 368 -21.10 5.14 -10.21
CA ILE A 368 -19.70 4.73 -10.07
C ILE A 368 -18.94 5.27 -11.29
N PRO A 369 -17.80 5.97 -11.13
CA PRO A 369 -17.00 6.46 -12.25
C PRO A 369 -16.58 5.35 -13.22
N GLU A 370 -16.66 5.59 -14.53
CA GLU A 370 -16.44 4.55 -15.53
C GLU A 370 -15.03 3.91 -15.45
N ARG A 371 -13.99 4.71 -15.16
CA ARG A 371 -12.61 4.19 -14.93
C ARG A 371 -12.56 3.17 -13.79
N THR A 372 -13.28 3.39 -12.70
CA THR A 372 -13.36 2.43 -11.58
C THR A 372 -14.03 1.12 -12.01
N ILE A 373 -15.07 1.19 -12.86
CA ILE A 373 -15.72 -0.02 -13.40
C ILE A 373 -14.77 -0.78 -14.33
N TRP A 374 -14.07 -0.09 -15.23
CA TRP A 374 -13.06 -0.71 -16.10
C TRP A 374 -11.94 -1.38 -15.31
N SER A 375 -11.48 -0.74 -14.22
CA SER A 375 -10.48 -1.31 -13.33
C SER A 375 -10.93 -2.61 -12.69
N TYR A 376 -12.18 -2.67 -12.21
CA TYR A 376 -12.75 -3.92 -11.71
C TYR A 376 -12.88 -4.96 -12.82
N ILE A 377 -13.34 -4.58 -14.02
CA ILE A 377 -13.50 -5.47 -15.16
C ILE A 377 -12.18 -6.15 -15.54
N VAL A 378 -11.10 -5.39 -15.72
CA VAL A 378 -9.78 -5.94 -16.09
C VAL A 378 -9.25 -6.89 -15.01
N GLN A 379 -9.32 -6.49 -13.73
CA GLN A 379 -8.85 -7.30 -12.62
C GLN A 379 -9.62 -8.62 -12.47
N ILE A 380 -10.94 -8.60 -12.64
CA ILE A 380 -11.80 -9.80 -12.57
C ILE A 380 -11.60 -10.68 -13.81
N ALA A 381 -11.50 -10.09 -15.00
CA ALA A 381 -11.23 -10.84 -16.23
C ALA A 381 -9.87 -11.57 -16.18
N SER A 382 -8.83 -10.93 -15.61
CA SER A 382 -7.52 -11.54 -15.37
C SER A 382 -7.60 -12.73 -14.41
N ALA A 383 -8.38 -12.62 -13.33
CA ALA A 383 -8.63 -13.72 -12.39
C ALA A 383 -9.39 -14.88 -13.06
N ILE A 384 -10.46 -14.59 -13.80
CA ILE A 384 -11.25 -15.59 -14.55
C ILE A 384 -10.36 -16.32 -15.57
N LYS A 385 -9.51 -15.60 -16.33
CA LYS A 385 -8.53 -16.20 -17.24
C LYS A 385 -7.63 -17.21 -16.53
N LYS A 386 -7.00 -16.83 -15.42
CA LYS A 386 -6.11 -17.73 -14.67
C LYS A 386 -6.84 -19.00 -14.22
N VAL A 387 -8.09 -18.91 -13.77
CA VAL A 387 -8.90 -20.05 -13.32
C VAL A 387 -9.31 -20.94 -14.49
N HIS A 388 -9.79 -20.35 -15.60
CA HIS A 388 -10.22 -21.09 -16.78
C HIS A 388 -9.05 -21.84 -17.46
N GLU A 389 -7.86 -21.24 -17.49
CA GLU A 389 -6.62 -21.88 -17.97
C GLU A 389 -6.15 -23.06 -17.11
N HIS A 390 -6.61 -23.17 -15.86
CA HIS A 390 -6.31 -24.31 -14.98
C HIS A 390 -7.40 -25.40 -15.04
N GLY A 391 -8.31 -25.32 -16.01
CA GLY A 391 -9.42 -26.27 -16.16
C GLY A 391 -10.45 -26.17 -15.02
N GLN A 392 -10.53 -25.02 -14.35
CA GLN A 392 -11.45 -24.74 -13.26
C GLN A 392 -12.46 -23.65 -13.65
N ALA A 393 -13.47 -23.45 -12.82
CA ALA A 393 -14.44 -22.36 -12.91
C ALA A 393 -14.47 -21.60 -11.58
N VAL A 394 -14.81 -20.31 -11.60
CA VAL A 394 -14.87 -19.46 -10.41
C VAL A 394 -16.14 -19.73 -9.60
N ARG A 395 -17.23 -20.05 -10.30
CA ARG A 395 -18.56 -20.46 -9.81
C ARG A 395 -19.31 -19.41 -8.99
N ASN A 396 -18.70 -18.28 -8.63
CA ASN A 396 -19.27 -17.30 -7.72
C ASN A 396 -18.78 -15.85 -7.97
N VAL A 397 -19.31 -15.19 -9.00
CA VAL A 397 -18.90 -13.83 -9.40
C VAL A 397 -20.04 -12.84 -9.14
N ASP A 398 -20.16 -12.33 -7.92
CA ASP A 398 -21.20 -11.37 -7.53
C ASP A 398 -20.69 -10.24 -6.59
N VAL A 399 -21.45 -9.15 -6.49
CA VAL A 399 -21.12 -7.94 -5.71
C VAL A 399 -20.80 -8.20 -4.23
N THR A 400 -21.34 -9.26 -3.64
CA THR A 400 -21.12 -9.68 -2.25
C THR A 400 -19.90 -10.60 -2.06
N LYS A 401 -19.30 -11.10 -3.15
CA LYS A 401 -18.13 -12.01 -3.12
C LYS A 401 -16.86 -11.39 -3.64
N ILE A 402 -16.95 -10.24 -4.31
CA ILE A 402 -15.78 -9.47 -4.73
C ILE A 402 -15.48 -8.45 -3.65
N LEU A 403 -14.26 -8.52 -3.12
CA LEU A 403 -13.76 -7.67 -2.06
C LEU A 403 -12.92 -6.54 -2.63
N LEU A 404 -13.25 -5.30 -2.28
CA LEU A 404 -12.35 -4.15 -2.39
C LEU A 404 -11.35 -4.22 -1.23
N THR A 405 -10.06 -4.21 -1.55
CA THR A 405 -8.94 -4.48 -0.61
C THR A 405 -7.89 -3.37 -0.61
N GLY A 406 -8.17 -2.24 -1.27
CA GLY A 406 -7.32 -1.07 -1.45
C GLY A 406 -7.95 -0.15 -2.48
N GLN A 407 -7.30 0.97 -2.80
CA GLN A 407 -7.81 1.88 -3.82
C GLN A 407 -7.98 1.15 -5.16
N ASN A 408 -9.21 1.11 -5.67
CA ASN A 408 -9.66 0.37 -6.86
C ASN A 408 -9.28 -1.13 -6.95
N ARG A 409 -8.68 -1.73 -5.89
CA ARG A 409 -8.10 -3.07 -5.97
C ARG A 409 -9.05 -4.17 -5.50
N VAL A 410 -9.54 -4.96 -6.44
CA VAL A 410 -10.55 -6.00 -6.21
C VAL A 410 -9.99 -7.42 -6.19
N ARG A 411 -10.63 -8.28 -5.40
CA ARG A 411 -10.30 -9.71 -5.31
C ARG A 411 -11.55 -10.58 -5.21
N ILE A 412 -11.58 -11.69 -5.95
CA ILE A 412 -12.63 -12.69 -5.86
C ILE A 412 -12.43 -13.53 -4.59
N ASN A 413 -13.42 -13.57 -3.71
CA ASN A 413 -13.45 -14.36 -2.48
C ASN A 413 -14.33 -15.60 -2.66
N CYS A 414 -14.28 -16.55 -1.71
CA CYS A 414 -15.13 -17.74 -1.64
C CYS A 414 -14.96 -18.75 -2.78
N CYS A 415 -13.83 -18.72 -3.49
CA CYS A 415 -13.42 -19.80 -4.38
C CYS A 415 -13.26 -21.13 -3.62
N GLY A 416 -13.54 -22.26 -4.28
CA GLY A 416 -13.47 -23.60 -3.67
C GLY A 416 -14.70 -24.02 -2.86
N ILE A 417 -15.58 -23.09 -2.46
CA ILE A 417 -16.74 -23.43 -1.62
C ILE A 417 -17.76 -24.25 -2.41
N ILE A 418 -18.15 -23.78 -3.59
CA ILE A 418 -19.18 -24.45 -4.40
C ILE A 418 -18.66 -25.81 -4.88
N ASP A 419 -17.36 -25.91 -5.17
CA ASP A 419 -16.70 -27.14 -5.58
C ASP A 419 -16.78 -28.23 -4.50
N VAL A 420 -16.65 -27.87 -3.22
CA VAL A 420 -16.85 -28.80 -2.09
C VAL A 420 -18.33 -29.05 -1.80
N LEU A 421 -19.18 -28.01 -1.80
CA LEU A 421 -20.60 -28.12 -1.46
C LEU A 421 -21.43 -28.86 -2.52
N MET A 422 -20.99 -28.84 -3.78
CA MET A 422 -21.65 -29.49 -4.92
C MET A 422 -20.77 -30.59 -5.55
N HIS A 423 -19.83 -31.15 -4.79
CA HIS A 423 -18.88 -32.19 -5.26
C HIS A 423 -19.54 -33.35 -6.02
N ASP A 424 -20.68 -33.83 -5.53
CA ASP A 424 -21.41 -34.96 -6.12
C ASP A 424 -22.21 -34.57 -7.39
N THR A 425 -22.29 -33.27 -7.72
CA THR A 425 -23.03 -32.76 -8.87
C THR A 425 -22.11 -32.62 -10.08
N ILE A 426 -21.98 -33.69 -10.86
CA ILE A 426 -21.20 -33.70 -12.11
C ILE A 426 -21.78 -32.67 -13.08
N GLN A 427 -20.96 -31.68 -13.46
CA GLN A 427 -21.31 -30.62 -14.40
C GLN A 427 -20.14 -30.41 -15.38
N ASP A 428 -20.48 -30.11 -16.64
CA ASP A 428 -19.48 -29.81 -17.67
C ASP A 428 -18.73 -28.53 -17.31
N ILE A 429 -17.40 -28.60 -17.27
CA ILE A 429 -16.53 -27.46 -17.01
C ILE A 429 -16.76 -26.33 -18.00
N VAL A 430 -17.04 -26.62 -19.27
CA VAL A 430 -17.29 -25.61 -20.30
C VAL A 430 -18.57 -24.83 -19.97
N LEU A 431 -19.61 -25.52 -19.47
CA LEU A 431 -20.84 -24.88 -19.02
C LEU A 431 -20.60 -23.98 -17.81
N LEU A 432 -19.86 -24.46 -16.80
CA LEU A 432 -19.49 -23.66 -15.63
C LEU A 432 -18.68 -22.41 -16.00
N GLN A 433 -17.77 -22.52 -16.97
CA GLN A 433 -17.02 -21.40 -17.50
C GLN A 433 -17.93 -20.40 -18.26
N GLN A 434 -18.97 -20.86 -18.97
CA GLN A 434 -19.99 -19.95 -19.53
C GLN A 434 -20.85 -19.27 -18.44
N GLU A 435 -21.13 -19.97 -17.34
CA GLU A 435 -21.86 -19.40 -16.19
C GLU A 435 -21.04 -18.31 -15.49
N ASP A 436 -19.72 -18.47 -15.35
CA ASP A 436 -18.82 -17.42 -14.84
C ASP A 436 -18.92 -16.13 -15.67
N LEU A 437 -18.88 -16.26 -17.01
CA LEU A 437 -19.01 -15.11 -17.92
C LEU A 437 -20.40 -14.46 -17.80
N ASN A 438 -21.46 -15.24 -17.60
CA ASN A 438 -22.81 -14.72 -17.36
C ASN A 438 -22.89 -13.95 -16.04
N MET A 439 -22.38 -14.53 -14.94
CA MET A 439 -22.30 -13.89 -13.62
C MET A 439 -21.49 -12.60 -13.67
N PHE A 440 -20.36 -12.59 -14.37
CA PHE A 440 -19.54 -11.41 -14.57
C PHE A 440 -20.30 -10.30 -15.33
N GLY A 441 -21.09 -10.64 -16.34
CA GLY A 441 -22.03 -9.70 -16.97
C GLY A 441 -23.04 -9.11 -15.98
N ARG A 442 -23.67 -9.95 -15.16
CA ARG A 442 -24.64 -9.50 -14.14
C ARG A 442 -24.00 -8.60 -13.09
N LEU A 443 -22.76 -8.85 -12.72
CA LEU A 443 -21.97 -7.96 -11.85
C LEU A 443 -21.83 -6.56 -12.47
N ILE A 444 -21.40 -6.48 -13.74
CA ILE A 444 -21.22 -5.18 -14.43
C ILE A 444 -22.54 -4.40 -14.45
N PHE A 445 -23.65 -5.05 -14.84
CA PHE A 445 -24.99 -4.45 -14.76
C PHE A 445 -25.35 -3.99 -13.34
N SER A 446 -25.05 -4.79 -12.32
CA SER A 446 -25.37 -4.48 -10.93
C SER A 446 -24.62 -3.25 -10.41
N LEU A 447 -23.36 -3.09 -10.83
CA LEU A 447 -22.53 -1.93 -10.50
C LEU A 447 -22.97 -0.68 -11.26
N CYS A 448 -23.16 -0.76 -12.58
CA CYS A 448 -23.58 0.40 -13.38
C CYS A 448 -24.97 0.93 -12.99
N CYS A 449 -25.93 0.03 -12.70
CA CYS A 449 -27.31 0.41 -12.37
C CYS A 449 -27.58 0.55 -10.87
N ASN A 450 -26.57 0.35 -10.02
CA ASN A 450 -26.69 0.29 -8.56
C ASN A 450 -27.83 -0.66 -8.08
N ASN A 451 -27.97 -1.84 -8.70
CA ASN A 451 -29.11 -2.74 -8.47
C ASN A 451 -28.78 -4.20 -8.85
N ILE A 452 -28.77 -5.11 -7.88
CA ILE A 452 -28.52 -6.56 -8.08
C ILE A 452 -29.49 -7.18 -9.09
N THR A 453 -30.73 -6.67 -9.17
CA THR A 453 -31.78 -7.17 -10.07
C THR A 453 -31.77 -6.51 -11.45
N ALA A 454 -30.71 -5.78 -11.81
CA ALA A 454 -30.60 -5.08 -13.10
C ALA A 454 -30.76 -6.00 -14.32
N THR A 455 -30.26 -7.25 -14.24
CA THR A 455 -30.39 -8.24 -15.33
C THR A 455 -31.67 -9.07 -15.30
N SER A 456 -32.58 -8.84 -14.34
CA SER A 456 -33.87 -9.52 -14.31
C SER A 456 -34.72 -9.11 -15.51
N GLY A 457 -35.48 -10.03 -16.10
CA GLY A 457 -36.15 -9.80 -17.40
C GLY A 457 -37.02 -8.54 -17.49
N GLN A 458 -37.69 -8.16 -16.39
CA GLN A 458 -38.49 -6.93 -16.31
C GLN A 458 -37.66 -5.63 -16.23
N ASN A 459 -36.44 -5.71 -15.70
CA ASN A 459 -35.53 -4.58 -15.48
C ASN A 459 -34.46 -4.44 -16.57
N TYR A 460 -34.21 -5.50 -17.36
CA TYR A 460 -33.09 -5.57 -18.29
C TYR A 460 -33.04 -4.41 -19.30
N GLN A 461 -34.18 -4.09 -19.95
CA GLN A 461 -34.24 -2.98 -20.91
C GLN A 461 -34.00 -1.63 -20.23
N LYS A 462 -34.64 -1.39 -19.07
CA LYS A 462 -34.45 -0.15 -18.29
C LYS A 462 -32.98 0.02 -17.86
N SER A 463 -32.33 -1.08 -17.50
CA SER A 463 -30.91 -1.12 -17.14
C SER A 463 -30.01 -0.82 -18.34
N LEU A 464 -30.29 -1.40 -19.52
CA LEU A 464 -29.58 -1.08 -20.76
C LEU A 464 -29.72 0.39 -21.19
N ASP A 465 -30.92 0.95 -21.04
CA ASP A 465 -31.19 2.34 -21.36
C ASP A 465 -30.52 3.28 -20.34
N PHE A 466 -30.47 2.90 -19.06
CA PHE A 466 -29.71 3.61 -18.04
C PHE A 466 -28.21 3.60 -18.34
N ILE A 467 -27.62 2.44 -18.65
CA ILE A 467 -26.20 2.32 -18.97
C ILE A 467 -25.87 3.18 -20.19
N GLY A 468 -26.65 3.09 -21.27
CA GLY A 468 -26.42 3.88 -22.49
C GLY A 468 -26.64 5.39 -22.37
N ARG A 469 -27.13 5.89 -21.23
CA ARG A 469 -27.26 7.34 -20.95
C ARG A 469 -26.14 7.88 -20.05
N ASN A 470 -25.54 7.03 -19.21
CA ASN A 470 -24.59 7.43 -18.16
C ASN A 470 -23.16 6.92 -18.39
N TYR A 471 -22.95 5.98 -19.30
CA TYR A 471 -21.69 5.31 -19.59
C TYR A 471 -21.41 5.22 -21.09
N SER A 472 -20.17 4.96 -21.46
CA SER A 472 -19.74 4.78 -22.84
C SER A 472 -20.45 3.61 -23.54
N ALA A 473 -20.52 3.69 -24.87
CA ALA A 473 -20.98 2.59 -25.71
C ALA A 473 -20.13 1.33 -25.54
N GLU A 474 -18.81 1.48 -25.33
CA GLU A 474 -17.88 0.36 -25.10
C GLU A 474 -18.23 -0.44 -23.84
N LEU A 475 -18.59 0.24 -22.74
CA LEU A 475 -19.02 -0.42 -21.51
C LEU A 475 -20.40 -1.07 -21.67
N LYS A 476 -21.33 -0.41 -22.38
CA LYS A 476 -22.65 -0.99 -22.70
C LYS A 476 -22.51 -2.27 -23.54
N ASP A 477 -21.71 -2.24 -24.60
CA ASP A 477 -21.45 -3.37 -25.48
C ASP A 477 -20.74 -4.51 -24.73
N THR A 478 -19.83 -4.18 -23.83
CA THR A 478 -19.16 -5.13 -22.94
C THR A 478 -20.15 -5.84 -22.02
N ALA A 479 -21.04 -5.09 -21.34
CA ALA A 479 -22.08 -5.68 -20.49
C ALA A 479 -23.00 -6.61 -21.30
N MET A 480 -23.42 -6.18 -22.50
CA MET A 480 -24.24 -7.00 -23.42
C MET A 480 -23.50 -8.24 -23.94
N TRP A 481 -22.19 -8.16 -24.19
CA TRP A 481 -21.39 -9.30 -24.68
C TRP A 481 -21.41 -10.47 -23.69
N PHE A 482 -21.43 -10.18 -22.39
CA PHE A 482 -21.57 -11.19 -21.33
C PHE A 482 -23.00 -11.71 -21.13
N THR A 483 -24.04 -10.86 -21.24
CA THR A 483 -25.44 -11.28 -21.03
C THR A 483 -26.12 -11.88 -22.26
N SER A 484 -25.55 -11.73 -23.46
CA SER A 484 -26.09 -12.31 -24.69
C SER A 484 -26.23 -13.84 -24.61
N ARG A 485 -27.34 -14.36 -25.14
CA ARG A 485 -27.65 -15.80 -25.24
C ARG A 485 -27.43 -16.38 -26.64
N VAL A 486 -27.04 -15.54 -27.61
CA VAL A 486 -27.03 -15.88 -29.05
C VAL A 486 -25.60 -16.07 -29.59
N ALA A 487 -24.58 -15.87 -28.75
CA ALA A 487 -23.18 -16.02 -29.13
C ALA A 487 -22.74 -17.50 -29.19
N PRO A 488 -21.75 -17.86 -30.02
CA PRO A 488 -21.01 -19.11 -29.86
C PRO A 488 -20.30 -19.17 -28.50
N ILE A 489 -19.72 -20.32 -28.13
CA ILE A 489 -18.98 -20.50 -26.87
C ILE A 489 -17.95 -19.36 -26.72
N ARG A 490 -18.13 -18.54 -25.67
CA ARG A 490 -17.27 -17.39 -25.40
C ARG A 490 -16.11 -17.82 -24.53
N THR A 491 -14.91 -17.31 -24.79
CA THR A 491 -13.79 -17.46 -23.88
C THR A 491 -13.38 -16.10 -23.32
N ILE A 492 -12.84 -16.09 -22.11
CA ILE A 492 -12.34 -14.86 -21.47
C ILE A 492 -11.16 -14.24 -22.23
N ASN A 493 -10.41 -15.04 -23.00
CA ASN A 493 -9.32 -14.55 -23.86
C ASN A 493 -9.84 -13.65 -24.99
N MET A 494 -10.91 -14.05 -25.69
CA MET A 494 -11.56 -13.22 -26.72
C MET A 494 -12.04 -11.86 -26.15
N PHE A 495 -12.44 -11.83 -24.88
CA PHE A 495 -12.81 -10.59 -24.21
C PHE A 495 -11.59 -9.72 -23.90
N LEU A 496 -10.52 -10.30 -23.35
CA LEU A 496 -9.28 -9.58 -23.02
C LEU A 496 -8.59 -9.00 -24.26
N GLU A 497 -8.65 -9.68 -25.41
CA GLU A 497 -8.24 -9.14 -26.71
C GLU A 497 -9.04 -7.88 -27.08
N LYS A 498 -10.38 -7.94 -26.95
CA LYS A 498 -11.29 -6.82 -27.23
C LYS A 498 -11.04 -5.61 -26.33
N ILE A 499 -10.63 -5.80 -25.08
CA ILE A 499 -10.39 -4.71 -24.11
C ILE A 499 -8.89 -4.43 -23.86
N SER A 500 -8.01 -4.87 -24.74
CA SER A 500 -6.55 -4.79 -24.59
C SER A 500 -6.02 -3.39 -24.22
N ALA A 501 -6.58 -2.32 -24.80
CA ALA A 501 -6.24 -0.94 -24.43
C ALA A 501 -6.54 -0.63 -22.95
N ARG A 502 -7.66 -1.13 -22.41
CA ARG A 502 -8.01 -0.99 -20.99
C ARG A 502 -7.05 -1.78 -20.09
N VAL A 503 -6.58 -2.94 -20.55
CA VAL A 503 -5.57 -3.74 -19.83
C VAL A 503 -4.24 -2.99 -19.72
N VAL A 504 -3.79 -2.33 -20.80
CA VAL A 504 -2.58 -1.49 -20.77
C VAL A 504 -2.74 -0.35 -19.76
N SER A 505 -3.85 0.39 -19.78
CA SER A 505 -4.06 1.48 -18.82
C SER A 505 -4.20 1.03 -17.37
N GLU A 506 -4.61 -0.20 -17.08
CA GLU A 506 -4.57 -0.74 -15.70
C GLU A 506 -3.18 -1.22 -15.30
N MET A 507 -2.34 -1.61 -16.26
CA MET A 507 -0.93 -1.89 -16.02
C MET A 507 -0.15 -0.59 -15.74
N GLU A 508 -0.45 0.50 -16.44
CA GLU A 508 0.07 1.84 -16.17
C GLU A 508 -0.29 2.30 -14.75
N ASP A 509 -1.58 2.28 -14.37
CA ASP A 509 -2.03 2.61 -12.99
C ASP A 509 -1.36 1.74 -11.91
N ALA A 510 -1.03 0.48 -12.23
CA ALA A 510 -0.36 -0.44 -11.31
C ALA A 510 1.14 -0.14 -11.15
N LEU A 511 1.83 0.31 -12.21
CA LEU A 511 3.22 0.76 -12.17
C LEU A 511 3.33 2.10 -11.42
N ASP A 512 2.47 3.07 -11.74
CA ASP A 512 2.27 4.30 -10.97
C ASP A 512 2.05 4.03 -9.46
N GLY A 513 1.27 2.98 -9.16
CA GLY A 513 1.03 2.53 -7.80
C GLY A 513 2.26 1.92 -7.13
N ASN A 514 3.11 1.23 -7.89
CA ASN A 514 4.38 0.69 -7.41
C ASN A 514 5.37 1.80 -7.09
N ASP A 515 5.57 2.75 -8.00
CA ASP A 515 6.54 3.84 -7.86
C ASP A 515 6.20 4.74 -6.66
N ARG A 516 4.91 4.98 -6.40
CA ARG A 516 4.43 5.63 -5.17
C ARG A 516 4.77 4.83 -3.91
N LEU A 517 4.61 3.50 -3.92
CA LEU A 517 4.96 2.65 -2.78
C LEU A 517 6.48 2.56 -2.56
N GLU A 518 7.28 2.59 -3.62
CA GLU A 518 8.74 2.62 -3.54
C GLU A 518 9.23 3.94 -2.96
N SER A 519 8.65 5.08 -3.35
CA SER A 519 8.95 6.40 -2.77
C SER A 519 8.62 6.47 -1.27
N GLU A 520 7.46 5.96 -0.85
CA GLU A 520 7.09 5.90 0.58
C GLU A 520 8.01 4.94 1.36
N LEU A 521 8.38 3.80 0.78
CA LEU A 521 9.32 2.85 1.37
C LEU A 521 10.74 3.43 1.50
N GLN A 522 11.18 4.25 0.55
CA GLN A 522 12.46 4.95 0.60
C GLN A 522 12.52 5.92 1.79
N GLY A 523 11.43 6.67 2.04
CA GLY A 523 11.30 7.53 3.23
C GLY A 523 11.43 6.73 4.53
N GLU A 524 10.70 5.61 4.64
CA GLU A 524 10.76 4.75 5.83
C GLU A 524 12.13 4.05 6.01
N LEU A 525 12.85 3.76 4.92
CA LEU A 525 14.21 3.23 4.97
C LEU A 525 15.18 4.23 5.61
N GLU A 526 15.11 5.50 5.22
CA GLU A 526 15.94 6.57 5.80
C GLU A 526 15.55 6.84 7.26
N ASN A 527 14.24 6.90 7.58
CA ASN A 527 13.76 6.97 8.96
C ASN A 527 14.34 5.84 9.82
N ALA A 528 14.34 4.60 9.31
CA ALA A 528 14.88 3.45 10.03
C ALA A 528 16.42 3.51 10.18
N ARG A 529 17.16 4.10 9.24
CA ARG A 529 18.62 4.36 9.37
C ARG A 529 18.89 5.35 10.49
N LEU A 530 18.16 6.46 10.49
CA LEU A 530 18.25 7.52 11.49
C LEU A 530 17.92 7.01 12.89
N VAL A 531 16.85 6.22 13.07
CA VAL A 531 16.51 5.59 14.35
C VAL A 531 17.65 4.69 14.84
N ARG A 532 18.24 3.85 13.99
CA ARG A 532 19.39 3.01 14.38
C ARG A 532 20.61 3.84 14.79
N LEU A 533 20.85 4.97 14.12
CA LEU A 533 21.94 5.89 14.47
C LEU A 533 21.69 6.58 15.81
N LEU A 534 20.47 7.05 16.07
CA LEU A 534 20.03 7.60 17.36
C LEU A 534 20.17 6.56 18.49
N CYS A 535 19.84 5.28 18.24
CA CYS A 535 20.09 4.21 19.20
C CYS A 535 21.59 4.05 19.51
N LYS A 536 22.48 4.12 18.51
CA LYS A 536 23.95 4.09 18.76
C LYS A 536 24.39 5.26 19.67
N PHE A 537 23.89 6.47 19.43
CA PHE A 537 24.13 7.61 20.32
C PHE A 537 23.63 7.32 21.75
N GLY A 538 22.41 6.79 21.90
CA GLY A 538 21.85 6.41 23.20
C GLY A 538 22.64 5.32 23.94
N PHE A 539 23.30 4.40 23.24
CA PHE A 539 24.15 3.38 23.85
C PHE A 539 25.52 3.89 24.30
N ILE A 540 26.04 4.97 23.68
CA ILE A 540 27.38 5.52 23.95
C ILE A 540 27.34 6.66 24.97
N ASN A 541 26.35 7.56 24.83
CA ASN A 541 26.27 8.80 25.61
C ASN A 541 25.94 8.54 27.09
N GLU A 542 26.59 9.28 27.98
CA GLU A 542 26.18 9.48 29.39
C GLU A 542 25.90 8.20 30.19
N ARG A 543 26.66 7.13 29.93
CA ARG A 543 26.60 5.86 30.67
C ARG A 543 26.85 6.05 32.17
N PRO A 544 25.92 5.62 33.05
CA PRO A 544 25.98 5.91 34.49
C PRO A 544 27.17 5.25 35.20
N GLU A 545 27.60 4.08 34.75
CA GLU A 545 28.76 3.38 35.31
C GLU A 545 30.07 4.17 35.13
N PHE A 546 30.11 5.12 34.20
CA PHE A 546 31.25 6.01 33.97
C PHE A 546 30.99 7.47 34.36
N ALA A 547 29.84 7.80 34.99
CA ALA A 547 29.50 9.16 35.38
C ALA A 547 30.47 9.78 36.42
N ARG A 548 31.28 8.93 37.09
CA ARG A 548 32.37 9.33 38.00
C ARG A 548 33.77 9.21 37.40
N GLU A 549 33.88 8.84 36.12
CA GLU A 549 35.13 8.76 35.38
C GLU A 549 35.17 9.85 34.29
N PRO A 550 35.71 11.05 34.57
CA PRO A 550 35.82 12.11 33.57
C PRO A 550 36.51 11.67 32.27
N ARG A 551 37.40 10.68 32.35
CA ARG A 551 38.09 10.13 31.17
C ARG A 551 37.15 9.48 30.16
N TRP A 552 36.00 8.94 30.57
CA TRP A 552 35.10 8.24 29.65
C TRP A 552 34.42 9.18 28.65
N SER A 553 34.06 10.40 29.07
CA SER A 553 33.39 11.40 28.23
C SER A 553 34.29 12.54 27.77
N GLU A 554 35.37 12.85 28.49
CA GLU A 554 36.26 13.99 28.18
C GLU A 554 37.56 13.60 27.45
N THR A 555 37.74 12.35 26.98
CA THR A 555 38.94 11.96 26.21
C THR A 555 38.64 11.11 24.98
N GLY A 556 39.47 11.27 23.93
CA GLY A 556 39.45 10.48 22.70
C GLY A 556 38.16 10.61 21.87
N ASP A 557 37.87 9.56 21.09
CA ASP A 557 36.69 9.43 20.21
C ASP A 557 35.38 9.89 20.87
N ARG A 558 35.20 9.58 22.16
CA ARG A 558 33.95 9.85 22.89
C ARG A 558 33.74 11.32 23.21
N TYR A 559 34.82 12.09 23.34
CA TYR A 559 34.73 13.55 23.46
C TYR A 559 34.22 14.17 22.15
N ILE A 560 34.70 13.70 21.00
CA ILE A 560 34.21 14.12 19.68
C ILE A 560 32.71 13.80 19.52
N ILE A 561 32.29 12.59 19.93
CA ILE A 561 30.86 12.18 19.92
C ILE A 561 30.01 13.08 20.82
N LYS A 562 30.49 13.40 22.03
CA LYS A 562 29.81 14.30 22.99
C LYS A 562 29.61 15.70 22.39
N LEU A 563 30.67 16.28 21.83
CA LEU A 563 30.58 17.61 21.20
C LEU A 563 29.70 17.59 19.94
N PHE A 564 29.75 16.52 19.14
CA PHE A 564 28.86 16.37 17.99
C PHE A 564 27.38 16.26 18.40
N ARG A 565 27.07 15.52 19.47
CA ARG A 565 25.72 15.49 20.03
C ARG A 565 25.28 16.89 20.45
N ASP A 566 26.13 17.65 21.13
CA ASP A 566 25.79 19.01 21.56
C ASP A 566 25.55 19.93 20.33
N TYR A 567 26.38 19.82 19.27
CA TYR A 567 26.20 20.52 17.98
C TYR A 567 24.89 20.16 17.25
N VAL A 568 24.41 18.92 17.35
CA VAL A 568 23.19 18.45 16.69
C VAL A 568 21.93 18.75 17.48
N PHE A 569 21.93 18.49 18.79
CA PHE A 569 20.70 18.45 19.61
C PHE A 569 20.59 19.59 20.63
N HIS A 570 21.68 20.29 20.95
CA HIS A 570 21.72 21.36 21.96
C HIS A 570 22.03 22.72 21.33
N GLN A 571 21.44 23.00 20.16
CA GLN A 571 21.56 24.29 19.50
C GLN A 571 20.91 25.40 20.34
N VAL A 572 21.52 26.59 20.31
CA VAL A 572 20.97 27.82 20.90
C VAL A 572 20.99 28.96 19.89
N ASP A 573 20.08 29.92 20.06
CA ASP A 573 20.07 31.16 19.27
C ASP A 573 21.06 32.21 19.82
N GLU A 574 21.17 33.36 19.15
CA GLU A 574 22.01 34.50 19.57
C GLU A 574 21.67 35.07 20.97
N ARG A 575 20.53 34.65 21.54
CA ARG A 575 20.02 35.09 22.86
C ARG A 575 20.14 33.97 23.90
N GLY A 576 20.68 32.81 23.55
CA GLY A 576 20.81 31.64 24.42
C GLY A 576 19.55 30.79 24.56
N ASN A 577 18.50 31.02 23.76
CA ASN A 577 17.29 30.18 23.80
C ASN A 577 17.54 28.86 23.04
N PRO A 578 17.01 27.72 23.52
CA PRO A 578 17.16 26.44 22.82
C PRO A 578 16.45 26.42 21.47
N VAL A 579 17.14 25.97 20.43
CA VAL A 579 16.64 25.87 19.05
C VAL A 579 16.30 24.42 18.71
N VAL A 580 15.02 24.15 18.45
CA VAL A 580 14.51 22.82 18.07
C VAL A 580 14.31 22.77 16.55
N ASN A 581 15.40 22.70 15.79
CA ASN A 581 15.37 22.63 14.33
C ASN A 581 15.58 21.21 13.81
N LEU A 582 14.48 20.54 13.44
CA LEU A 582 14.51 19.16 12.94
C LEU A 582 15.25 19.01 11.60
N SER A 583 15.22 20.03 10.73
CA SER A 583 15.92 20.02 9.44
C SER A 583 17.44 20.01 9.63
N HIS A 584 17.96 20.76 10.62
CA HIS A 584 19.37 20.71 11.03
C HIS A 584 19.76 19.31 11.52
N VAL A 585 18.98 18.76 12.46
CA VAL A 585 19.23 17.43 13.05
C VAL A 585 19.35 16.36 11.95
N LEU A 586 18.37 16.32 11.05
CA LEU A 586 18.32 15.34 9.97
C LEU A 586 19.43 15.52 8.94
N THR A 587 19.75 16.76 8.57
CA THR A 587 20.87 17.06 7.67
C THR A 587 22.19 16.56 8.27
N CYS A 588 22.41 16.80 9.56
CA CYS A 588 23.62 16.33 10.26
C CYS A 588 23.68 14.80 10.37
N LEU A 589 22.56 14.14 10.72
CA LEU A 589 22.50 12.69 10.84
C LEU A 589 22.63 11.98 9.48
N ASN A 590 22.07 12.54 8.40
CA ASN A 590 22.24 12.01 7.04
C ASN A 590 23.70 12.14 6.56
N LYS A 591 24.34 13.29 6.80
CA LYS A 591 25.78 13.48 6.50
C LYS A 591 26.67 12.55 7.31
N LEU A 592 26.32 12.33 8.59
CA LEU A 592 27.00 11.38 9.46
C LEU A 592 26.85 9.93 8.99
N ASP A 593 25.65 9.48 8.64
CA ASP A 593 25.43 8.09 8.19
C ASP A 593 26.06 7.85 6.81
N ALA A 594 26.06 8.85 5.92
CA ALA A 594 26.84 8.83 4.68
C ALA A 594 28.36 8.82 4.94
N GLY A 595 28.82 9.47 6.01
CA GLY A 595 30.24 9.63 6.33
C GLY A 595 30.95 10.57 5.37
N THR A 596 30.39 11.78 5.15
CA THR A 596 30.94 12.75 4.20
C THR A 596 32.28 13.34 4.67
N ASP A 597 33.12 13.76 3.72
CA ASP A 597 34.37 14.49 4.01
C ASP A 597 34.12 15.99 4.34
N GLU A 598 32.85 16.42 4.44
CA GLU A 598 32.47 17.77 4.89
C GLU A 598 32.90 17.98 6.35
N LYS A 599 33.58 19.11 6.61
CA LYS A 599 34.09 19.46 7.93
C LYS A 599 33.19 20.44 8.66
N ILE A 600 32.95 20.17 9.94
CA ILE A 600 32.23 21.04 10.86
C ILE A 600 33.13 21.44 12.03
N MET A 601 32.82 22.58 12.64
CA MET A 601 33.49 23.06 13.84
C MET A 601 32.65 22.68 15.06
N LEU A 602 33.23 21.86 15.94
CA LEU A 602 32.67 21.49 17.24
C LEU A 602 33.31 22.37 18.30
N ILE A 603 32.50 23.01 19.15
CA ILE A 603 32.96 23.92 20.22
C ILE A 603 32.74 23.23 21.57
N ALA A 604 33.71 23.31 22.47
CA ALA A 604 33.59 22.83 23.83
C ALA A 604 32.66 23.71 24.68
N ARG A 605 32.06 23.15 25.73
CA ARG A 605 31.09 23.85 26.60
C ARG A 605 31.67 25.02 27.40
N ASP A 606 32.99 25.10 27.51
CA ASP A 606 33.70 26.22 28.12
C ASP A 606 34.02 27.35 27.12
N GLU A 607 33.70 27.14 25.84
CA GLU A 607 34.04 27.99 24.69
C GLU A 607 35.55 28.23 24.50
N GLN A 608 36.42 27.53 25.23
CA GLN A 608 37.87 27.72 25.19
C GLN A 608 38.57 26.88 24.11
N SER A 609 37.90 25.84 23.61
CA SER A 609 38.47 24.95 22.58
C SER A 609 37.46 24.63 21.48
N CYS A 610 37.98 24.53 20.25
CA CYS A 610 37.23 24.07 19.09
C CYS A 610 38.00 22.99 18.33
N LEU A 611 37.26 22.07 17.71
CA LEU A 611 37.78 20.98 16.89
C LEU A 611 37.12 21.03 15.52
N ILE A 612 37.93 20.97 14.45
CA ILE A 612 37.44 20.89 13.08
C ILE A 612 37.56 19.43 12.64
N VAL A 613 36.42 18.76 12.48
CA VAL A 613 36.33 17.32 12.16
C VAL A 613 35.33 17.10 11.02
N SER A 614 35.58 16.07 10.20
CA SER A 614 34.65 15.62 9.17
C SER A 614 33.60 14.66 9.70
N TYR A 615 32.44 14.61 9.05
CA TYR A 615 31.40 13.62 9.36
C TYR A 615 31.92 12.18 9.27
N LYS A 616 32.86 11.91 8.37
CA LYS A 616 33.58 10.63 8.24
C LYS A 616 34.41 10.26 9.47
N GLU A 617 35.16 11.22 10.04
CA GLU A 617 35.93 11.02 11.27
C GLU A 617 34.99 10.79 12.46
N ILE A 618 33.90 11.56 12.57
CA ILE A 618 32.89 11.38 13.61
C ILE A 618 32.21 10.00 13.50
N LYS A 619 31.89 9.55 12.27
CA LYS A 619 31.35 8.20 12.02
C LYS A 619 32.30 7.13 12.52
N HIS A 620 33.60 7.26 12.23
CA HIS A 620 34.61 6.32 12.70
C HIS A 620 34.68 6.24 14.23
N CYS A 621 34.67 7.39 14.92
CA CYS A 621 34.59 7.45 16.38
C CYS A 621 33.36 6.71 16.94
N ILE A 622 32.18 6.91 16.35
CA ILE A 622 30.93 6.25 16.77
C ILE A 622 31.00 4.74 16.55
N GLU A 623 31.50 4.29 15.40
CA GLU A 623 31.63 2.86 15.08
C GLU A 623 32.67 2.16 15.97
N SER A 624 33.78 2.84 16.26
CA SER A 624 34.81 2.43 17.23
C SER A 624 34.22 2.23 18.62
N ALA A 625 33.62 3.27 19.20
CA ALA A 625 33.03 3.25 20.54
C ALA A 625 31.87 2.24 20.67
N PHE A 626 31.00 2.15 19.66
CA PHE A 626 29.92 1.14 19.66
C PHE A 626 30.49 -0.29 19.57
N GLY A 627 31.53 -0.51 18.75
CA GLY A 627 32.19 -1.79 18.60
C GLY A 627 32.93 -2.25 19.86
N GLU A 628 33.46 -1.33 20.67
CA GLU A 628 33.98 -1.64 22.01
C GLU A 628 32.88 -2.14 22.96
N LEU A 629 31.75 -1.42 23.04
CA LEU A 629 30.62 -1.79 23.89
C LEU A 629 30.03 -3.16 23.50
N ALA A 630 29.86 -3.41 22.20
CA ALA A 630 29.37 -4.69 21.70
C ALA A 630 30.29 -5.86 22.08
N ARG A 631 31.63 -5.66 21.97
CA ARG A 631 32.65 -6.66 22.37
C ARG A 631 32.73 -6.86 23.89
N ALA A 632 32.40 -5.85 24.69
CA ALA A 632 32.31 -5.99 26.14
C ALA A 632 31.10 -6.84 26.54
N ALA A 633 29.94 -6.63 25.89
CA ALA A 633 28.72 -7.38 26.15
C ALA A 633 28.81 -8.88 25.78
N THR A 634 29.63 -9.27 24.81
CA THR A 634 29.82 -10.69 24.42
C THR A 634 30.86 -11.45 25.26
N LYS A 635 31.47 -10.80 26.26
CA LYS A 635 32.42 -11.41 27.20
C LYS A 635 31.79 -11.80 28.55
N GLN A 636 30.49 -11.57 28.69
CA GLN A 636 29.64 -12.08 29.76
C GLN A 636 28.85 -13.28 29.23
#